data_AF-A0A151R1D3-F1
#
_entry.id   AF-A0A151R1D3-F1
#
_cell.length_a   1.000
_cell.length_b   1.000
_cell.length_c   1.000
_cell.angle_alpha   90.00
_cell.angle_beta   90.00
_cell.angle_gamma   90.00
#
_symmetry.space_group_name_H-M   'P 1'
#
loop_
_entity.id
_entity.type
_entity.pdbx_description
1 polymer ?
#
loop_
_entity_poly.entity_id
_entity_poly.type
_entity_poly.pdbx_seq_one_letter_code
_entity_poly.pdbx_strand_id
1 'polypeptide(L)'
;MGWGNIYKRRIRVFTMAIIVYLDYKGVQQREKWTSKSRQAALWEKAHERNAKRVLNLMIEMEGLWVKFGQYMSTRADVLPAAYIRLLKQLQDSLPPRPLEEVYGTIQKELGKSMDELFTDFVNEPLATASIAQVHRATLLNGREVVVKVQHEGVKAVILEDLKNAKSIVDWIAWAEPQYNFNPMIDEWCKEAPKELDFNHEAENTRTVAKNLGCRNQYDGNTNANRVDVLIPDVIQSTEKVLILEYMDGIRLNDLESLEAFGVNKQKIVEEITRAYAHQIYVDGFFNGDPHPGNFLVSKETPHRPILLDFGLTKKLSSTIKQALAKMFLASAEGDHVALLSAFAEMGLKLRLDIPEQAMEVTTIFFRSTTPANDYHKTMKSLADQREKNMKVIQEKMNLDQKEMKRFNPVDAFPGDIVIFGRVLNLLRGLSSTMNVQIIYMDIMRPFAESVLSGYISRGPSVNDKWIFDTPVHSDVEGKLRQLLIEMGNNDKVLGIQVCAYKDGEVIIDTAAGVLGKYDPRPVKPDSLFPVFSVTKGMMHWLVDNGQLNLEENVANIWPAFTSNGKDAIKVHHVLNHTSGLHNAMANIVQENPFLMFDWDECLNHICMSVPETQPGKEQYYHYLSFGWLCGGIIEHASGQKFQKILEEAIVRPLHLEGELYIGIPPGKVYRNPRIIDEFLGSGEYKNLALPSGGFGLGFKRYSSKDGSSVAFGHSGMGGSVGFCDVTNNFSIAVTLNKLSFGGVTGKIVHLVCSELNIPVPDDFSRFMVQQRGPDIARPIIN
;
A
#
# COMPACT_ATOMS: atom_id res chain seq x y z
N MET A 1 -9.61 47.06 12.98
CA MET A 1 -8.90 47.22 11.69
C MET A 1 -9.87 47.80 10.63
N GLY A 2 -9.43 48.66 9.70
CA GLY A 2 -10.31 49.29 8.68
C GLY A 2 -10.16 48.75 7.25
N TRP A 3 -11.16 48.98 6.39
CA TRP A 3 -11.24 48.47 4.99
C TRP A 3 -9.99 48.76 4.14
N GLY A 4 -9.37 49.93 4.31
CA GLY A 4 -8.13 50.29 3.58
C GLY A 4 -6.97 49.33 3.82
N ASN A 5 -6.94 48.63 4.97
CA ASN A 5 -5.92 47.62 5.25
C ASN A 5 -6.14 46.36 4.41
N ILE A 6 -7.40 45.91 4.25
CA ILE A 6 -7.75 44.73 3.44
C ILE A 6 -7.33 44.94 1.97
N TYR A 7 -7.58 46.13 1.41
CA TYR A 7 -7.15 46.47 0.05
C TYR A 7 -5.62 46.47 -0.10
N LYS A 8 -4.89 47.01 0.88
CA LYS A 8 -3.41 46.99 0.92
C LYS A 8 -2.85 45.56 0.99
N ARG A 9 -3.48 44.66 1.77
CA ARG A 9 -3.15 43.23 1.82
C ARG A 9 -3.34 42.57 0.45
N ARG A 10 -4.52 42.73 -0.16
CA ARG A 10 -4.84 42.20 -1.50
C ARG A 10 -3.80 42.62 -2.53
N ILE A 11 -3.44 43.91 -2.62
CA ILE A 11 -2.40 44.39 -3.55
C ILE A 11 -1.06 43.68 -3.32
N ARG A 12 -0.59 43.58 -2.06
CA ARG A 12 0.69 42.94 -1.73
C ARG A 12 0.71 41.45 -2.08
N VAL A 13 -0.35 40.74 -1.73
CA VAL A 13 -0.53 39.30 -1.99
C VAL A 13 -0.51 39.00 -3.49
N PHE A 14 -1.30 39.71 -4.30
CA PHE A 14 -1.31 39.52 -5.76
C PHE A 14 0.01 39.96 -6.41
N THR A 15 0.60 41.07 -5.95
CA THR A 15 1.91 41.54 -6.44
C THR A 15 3.01 40.52 -6.19
N MET A 16 3.02 39.87 -5.02
CA MET A 16 3.98 38.81 -4.71
C MET A 16 3.75 37.55 -5.56
N ALA A 17 2.49 37.15 -5.77
CA ALA A 17 2.17 36.03 -6.68
C ALA A 17 2.69 36.29 -8.11
N ILE A 18 2.50 37.50 -8.63
CA ILE A 18 3.03 37.92 -9.94
C ILE A 18 4.58 37.93 -9.95
N ILE A 19 5.23 38.47 -8.91
CA ILE A 19 6.70 38.49 -8.80
C ILE A 19 7.27 37.06 -8.81
N VAL A 20 6.70 36.14 -8.02
CA VAL A 20 7.16 34.74 -7.94
C VAL A 20 6.92 34.01 -9.26
N TYR A 21 5.76 34.20 -9.90
CA TYR A 21 5.43 33.62 -11.20
C TYR A 21 6.41 34.09 -12.30
N LEU A 22 6.65 35.42 -12.40
CA LEU A 22 7.57 35.98 -13.39
C LEU A 22 9.03 35.56 -13.15
N ASP A 23 9.44 35.44 -11.88
CA ASP A 23 10.78 34.95 -11.51
C ASP A 23 10.99 33.49 -11.96
N TYR A 24 10.01 32.62 -11.76
CA TYR A 24 10.04 31.24 -12.28
C TYR A 24 9.96 31.15 -13.80
N LYS A 25 9.16 32.00 -14.47
CA LYS A 25 9.15 32.06 -15.95
C LYS A 25 10.50 32.54 -16.52
N GLY A 26 11.16 33.47 -15.83
CA GLY A 26 12.54 33.88 -16.13
C GLY A 26 13.55 32.74 -15.96
N VAL A 27 13.35 31.86 -14.97
CA VAL A 27 14.19 30.66 -14.77
C VAL A 27 13.95 29.61 -15.85
N GLN A 28 12.70 29.26 -16.17
CA GLN A 28 12.33 28.35 -17.27
C GLN A 28 12.88 28.81 -18.62
N GLN A 29 12.98 30.13 -18.86
CA GLN A 29 13.57 30.64 -20.10
C GLN A 29 15.11 30.60 -20.08
N ARG A 30 15.77 30.78 -18.92
CA ARG A 30 17.24 30.68 -18.76
C ARG A 30 17.75 29.24 -18.79
N GLU A 31 16.96 28.30 -18.28
CA GLU A 31 17.24 26.87 -18.25
C GLU A 31 17.61 26.31 -19.64
N LYS A 32 16.90 26.76 -20.68
CA LYS A 32 17.11 26.40 -22.10
C LYS A 32 18.52 26.71 -22.62
N TRP A 33 19.22 27.66 -21.98
CA TRP A 33 20.56 28.11 -22.35
C TRP A 33 21.60 27.76 -21.27
N THR A 34 21.22 26.93 -20.28
CA THR A 34 22.06 26.55 -19.14
C THR A 34 22.47 25.08 -19.26
N SER A 35 23.75 24.76 -19.06
CA SER A 35 24.23 23.37 -19.08
C SER A 35 23.54 22.51 -18.02
N LYS A 36 23.23 21.24 -18.34
CA LYS A 36 22.52 20.32 -17.41
C LYS A 36 23.13 20.30 -15.99
N SER A 37 24.46 20.28 -15.90
CA SER A 37 25.23 20.36 -14.64
C SER A 37 24.99 21.61 -13.78
N ARG A 38 24.37 22.67 -14.32
CA ARG A 38 24.06 23.93 -13.63
C ARG A 38 22.57 24.20 -13.48
N GLN A 39 21.70 23.44 -14.15
CA GLN A 39 20.24 23.64 -14.09
C GLN A 39 19.68 23.44 -12.67
N ALA A 40 20.05 22.36 -11.97
CA ALA A 40 19.62 22.13 -10.59
C ALA A 40 20.02 23.27 -9.62
N ALA A 41 21.23 23.82 -9.78
CA ALA A 41 21.71 24.94 -8.97
C ALA A 41 21.08 26.30 -9.34
N LEU A 42 20.53 26.43 -10.56
CA LEU A 42 19.72 27.58 -10.97
C LEU A 42 18.33 27.51 -10.30
N TRP A 43 17.71 26.32 -10.28
CA TRP A 43 16.41 26.07 -9.65
C TRP A 43 16.44 26.25 -8.13
N GLU A 44 17.35 25.61 -7.39
CA GLU A 44 17.42 25.76 -5.92
C GLU A 44 17.64 27.23 -5.50
N LYS A 45 18.45 28.00 -6.25
CA LYS A 45 18.61 29.45 -6.02
C LYS A 45 17.33 30.26 -6.27
N ALA A 46 16.48 29.84 -7.19
CA ALA A 46 15.18 30.45 -7.42
C ALA A 46 14.18 30.06 -6.34
N HIS A 47 14.15 28.78 -5.96
CA HIS A 47 13.32 28.29 -4.86
C HIS A 47 13.66 28.99 -3.55
N GLU A 48 14.93 29.11 -3.16
CA GLU A 48 15.31 29.79 -1.93
C GLU A 48 15.00 31.30 -1.96
N ARG A 49 15.24 31.97 -3.10
CA ARG A 49 14.87 33.40 -3.28
C ARG A 49 13.36 33.61 -3.08
N ASN A 50 12.54 32.78 -3.72
CA ASN A 50 11.08 32.94 -3.68
C ASN A 50 10.48 32.43 -2.36
N ALA A 51 11.07 31.42 -1.74
CA ALA A 51 10.73 30.99 -0.38
C ALA A 51 10.95 32.11 0.65
N LYS A 52 12.09 32.82 0.60
CA LYS A 52 12.36 33.99 1.46
C LYS A 52 11.35 35.13 1.24
N ARG A 53 11.01 35.42 -0.02
CA ARG A 53 9.97 36.40 -0.38
C ARG A 53 8.60 36.03 0.19
N VAL A 54 8.20 34.76 0.06
CA VAL A 54 6.91 34.25 0.54
C VAL A 54 6.86 34.18 2.07
N LEU A 55 7.91 33.69 2.74
CA LEU A 55 8.02 33.67 4.20
C LEU A 55 7.85 35.07 4.80
N ASN A 56 8.61 36.05 4.29
CA ASN A 56 8.54 37.43 4.80
C ASN A 56 7.14 38.04 4.62
N LEU A 57 6.44 37.73 3.51
CA LEU A 57 5.06 38.16 3.32
C LEU A 57 4.09 37.43 4.24
N MET A 58 4.26 36.13 4.46
CA MET A 58 3.41 35.36 5.38
C MET A 58 3.51 35.92 6.80
N ILE A 59 4.72 36.25 7.27
CA ILE A 59 4.94 36.93 8.56
C ILE A 59 4.28 38.31 8.57
N GLU A 60 4.49 39.16 7.55
CA GLU A 60 3.89 40.50 7.51
C GLU A 60 2.35 40.47 7.41
N MET A 61 1.77 39.43 6.82
CA MET A 61 0.32 39.28 6.67
C MET A 61 -0.34 38.58 7.86
N GLU A 62 0.36 37.76 8.66
CA GLU A 62 -0.24 37.03 9.79
C GLU A 62 -1.44 36.13 9.36
N GLY A 63 -2.23 35.63 10.31
CA GLY A 63 -3.53 35.02 10.05
C GLY A 63 -3.46 33.80 9.11
N LEU A 64 -4.33 33.79 8.10
CA LEU A 64 -4.40 32.74 7.08
C LEU A 64 -3.04 32.45 6.43
N TRP A 65 -2.23 33.47 6.17
CA TRP A 65 -0.99 33.30 5.40
C TRP A 65 0.09 32.59 6.22
N VAL A 66 0.19 32.86 7.52
CA VAL A 66 1.01 32.06 8.45
C VAL A 66 0.47 30.63 8.49
N LYS A 67 -0.85 30.44 8.65
CA LYS A 67 -1.46 29.10 8.76
C LYS A 67 -1.29 28.25 7.50
N PHE A 68 -1.39 28.87 6.33
CA PHE A 68 -1.10 28.24 5.05
C PHE A 68 0.40 27.89 4.92
N GLY A 69 1.29 28.77 5.38
CA GLY A 69 2.72 28.49 5.48
C GLY A 69 3.05 27.32 6.42
N GLN A 70 2.41 27.26 7.60
CA GLN A 70 2.49 26.15 8.55
C GLN A 70 2.07 24.83 7.88
N TYR A 71 0.88 24.76 7.29
CA TYR A 71 0.40 23.58 6.56
C TYR A 71 1.37 23.17 5.43
N MET A 72 1.73 24.12 4.56
CA MET A 72 2.57 23.85 3.40
C MET A 72 4.02 23.49 3.78
N SER A 73 4.52 23.91 4.95
CA SER A 73 5.82 23.45 5.48
C SER A 73 5.89 21.94 5.73
N THR A 74 4.73 21.28 5.83
CA THR A 74 4.63 19.82 6.07
C THR A 74 4.39 19.02 4.77
N ARG A 75 4.18 19.71 3.64
CA ARG A 75 3.86 19.13 2.32
C ARG A 75 5.10 18.96 1.44
N ALA A 76 5.99 18.05 1.85
CA ALA A 76 7.19 17.67 1.11
C ALA A 76 6.92 16.97 -0.25
N ASP A 77 5.67 16.61 -0.49
CA ASP A 77 5.12 16.12 -1.76
C ASP A 77 4.69 17.25 -2.72
N VAL A 78 4.57 18.49 -2.24
CA VAL A 78 4.09 19.65 -3.03
C VAL A 78 5.14 20.75 -3.19
N LEU A 79 5.98 21.00 -2.19
CA LEU A 79 6.94 22.12 -2.22
C LEU A 79 8.41 21.70 -2.30
N PRO A 80 9.27 22.49 -3.01
CA PRO A 80 10.72 22.30 -3.01
C PRO A 80 11.34 22.41 -1.61
N ALA A 81 12.44 21.70 -1.38
CA ALA A 81 13.13 21.65 -0.09
C ALA A 81 13.49 23.02 0.51
N ALA A 82 13.82 24.02 -0.31
CA ALA A 82 14.07 25.38 0.15
C ALA A 82 12.85 26.06 0.80
N TYR A 83 11.63 25.78 0.30
CA TYR A 83 10.40 26.29 0.93
C TYR A 83 10.14 25.58 2.25
N ILE A 84 10.22 24.25 2.29
CA ILE A 84 10.05 23.44 3.51
C ILE A 84 10.98 23.97 4.62
N ARG A 85 12.28 24.12 4.30
CA ARG A 85 13.35 24.59 5.19
C ARG A 85 13.08 25.98 5.79
N LEU A 86 12.43 26.87 5.05
CA LEU A 86 12.19 28.25 5.46
C LEU A 86 10.81 28.45 6.11
N LEU A 87 9.75 27.86 5.55
CA LEU A 87 8.39 27.92 6.10
C LEU A 87 8.26 27.19 7.44
N LYS A 88 9.18 26.28 7.78
CA LYS A 88 9.21 25.62 9.10
C LYS A 88 9.34 26.60 10.28
N GLN A 89 9.92 27.80 10.04
CA GLN A 89 10.01 28.89 11.04
C GLN A 89 8.64 29.48 11.42
N LEU A 90 7.58 29.21 10.64
CA LEU A 90 6.22 29.60 10.97
C LEU A 90 5.56 28.70 12.02
N GLN A 91 6.21 27.60 12.43
CA GLN A 91 5.74 26.71 13.50
C GLN A 91 6.13 27.21 14.90
N ASP A 92 7.04 28.18 14.99
CA ASP A 92 7.44 28.82 16.24
C ASP A 92 6.37 29.84 16.70
N SER A 93 6.37 30.19 18.00
CA SER A 93 5.36 31.09 18.56
C SER A 93 5.45 32.51 18.00
N LEU A 94 4.31 33.08 17.63
CA LEU A 94 4.23 34.44 17.07
C LEU A 94 4.35 35.52 18.16
N PRO A 95 4.71 36.78 17.80
CA PRO A 95 4.61 37.91 18.71
C PRO A 95 3.16 38.11 19.20
N PRO A 96 2.93 38.28 20.51
CA PRO A 96 1.59 38.42 21.07
C PRO A 96 0.94 39.78 20.74
N ARG A 97 -0.40 39.84 20.82
CA ARG A 97 -1.16 41.09 20.76
C ARG A 97 -1.12 41.84 22.10
N PRO A 98 -1.36 43.17 22.09
CA PRO A 98 -1.51 43.98 23.31
C PRO A 98 -2.60 43.43 24.23
N LEU A 99 -2.39 43.50 25.55
CA LEU A 99 -3.31 42.95 26.55
C LEU A 99 -4.68 43.65 26.54
N GLU A 100 -4.74 44.89 26.10
CA GLU A 100 -5.97 45.66 25.90
C GLU A 100 -6.88 45.02 24.83
N GLU A 101 -6.31 44.39 23.80
CA GLU A 101 -7.05 43.62 22.79
C GLU A 101 -7.60 42.32 23.39
N VAL A 102 -6.80 41.65 24.23
CA VAL A 102 -7.15 40.40 24.90
C VAL A 102 -8.29 40.63 25.89
N TYR A 103 -8.11 41.56 26.84
CA TYR A 103 -9.12 41.89 27.85
C TYR A 103 -10.38 42.47 27.22
N GLY A 104 -10.22 43.35 26.22
CA GLY A 104 -11.36 43.87 25.46
C GLY A 104 -12.15 42.76 24.75
N THR A 105 -11.50 41.69 24.29
CA THR A 105 -12.18 40.54 23.68
C THR A 105 -12.84 39.64 24.72
N ILE A 106 -12.16 39.31 25.83
CA ILE A 106 -12.72 38.53 26.94
C ILE A 106 -14.00 39.21 27.49
N GLN A 107 -13.93 40.51 27.78
CA GLN A 107 -15.06 41.27 28.34
C GLN A 107 -16.25 41.36 27.38
N LYS A 108 -16.01 41.56 26.07
CA LYS A 108 -17.07 41.58 25.03
C LYS A 108 -17.80 40.24 24.90
N GLU A 109 -17.07 39.13 25.02
CA GLU A 109 -17.61 37.78 24.77
C GLU A 109 -18.24 37.15 26.03
N LEU A 110 -17.68 37.42 27.22
CA LEU A 110 -18.13 36.82 28.48
C LEU A 110 -19.04 37.76 29.31
N GLY A 111 -19.14 39.04 28.94
CA GLY A 111 -20.08 40.00 29.55
C GLY A 111 -19.75 40.41 31.00
N LYS A 112 -18.50 40.25 31.42
CA LYS A 112 -18.00 40.44 32.80
C LYS A 112 -16.62 41.11 32.80
N SER A 113 -16.22 41.72 33.92
CA SER A 113 -14.84 42.20 34.12
C SER A 113 -13.84 41.04 34.25
N MET A 114 -12.54 41.33 34.19
CA MET A 114 -11.51 40.31 34.43
C MET A 114 -11.56 39.78 35.88
N ASP A 115 -11.79 40.67 36.84
CA ASP A 115 -11.85 40.37 38.28
C ASP A 115 -13.12 39.58 38.67
N GLU A 116 -14.19 39.66 37.85
CA GLU A 116 -15.42 38.87 37.98
C GLU A 116 -15.32 37.46 37.35
N LEU A 117 -14.19 37.16 36.71
CA LEU A 117 -13.92 35.90 36.01
C LEU A 117 -12.75 35.12 36.66
N PHE A 118 -11.69 35.83 37.03
CA PHE A 118 -10.41 35.25 37.44
C PHE A 118 -9.88 35.88 38.74
N THR A 119 -9.28 35.06 39.62
CA THR A 119 -8.51 35.53 40.78
C THR A 119 -7.06 35.87 40.42
N ASP A 120 -6.56 35.29 39.33
CA ASP A 120 -5.24 35.55 38.75
C ASP A 120 -5.32 35.34 37.23
N PHE A 121 -4.60 36.16 36.47
CA PHE A 121 -4.50 36.06 35.02
C PHE A 121 -3.08 36.42 34.58
N VAL A 122 -2.38 35.46 33.97
CA VAL A 122 -0.98 35.62 33.60
C VAL A 122 -0.88 36.47 32.33
N ASN A 123 -0.35 37.68 32.50
CA ASN A 123 -0.11 38.67 31.44
C ASN A 123 0.72 38.12 30.27
N GLU A 124 1.68 37.23 30.56
CA GLU A 124 2.49 36.57 29.52
C GLU A 124 1.74 35.34 28.97
N PRO A 125 1.50 35.24 27.64
CA PRO A 125 0.80 34.10 27.07
C PRO A 125 1.70 32.84 27.03
N LEU A 126 1.11 31.69 27.35
CA LEU A 126 1.74 30.37 27.23
C LEU A 126 2.10 30.01 25.78
N ALA A 127 1.31 30.51 24.83
CA ALA A 127 1.49 30.33 23.40
C ALA A 127 0.75 31.41 22.58
N THR A 128 1.30 31.78 21.43
CA THR A 128 0.65 32.61 20.41
C THR A 128 0.55 31.82 19.11
N ALA A 129 -0.67 31.64 18.60
CA ALA A 129 -0.98 30.95 17.35
C ALA A 129 -1.41 31.95 16.26
N SER A 130 -1.66 31.47 15.04
CA SER A 130 -1.95 32.32 13.87
C SER A 130 -3.27 33.10 13.94
N ILE A 131 -4.19 32.75 14.85
CA ILE A 131 -5.51 33.39 15.00
C ILE A 131 -5.85 33.83 16.43
N ALA A 132 -5.04 33.44 17.42
CA ALA A 132 -5.37 33.53 18.84
C ALA A 132 -4.12 33.39 19.73
N GLN A 133 -4.21 33.87 20.97
CA GLN A 133 -3.21 33.61 22.01
C GLN A 133 -3.81 32.95 23.24
N VAL A 134 -2.99 32.21 23.98
CA VAL A 134 -3.40 31.37 25.11
C VAL A 134 -2.74 31.88 26.39
N HIS A 135 -3.54 32.30 27.37
CA HIS A 135 -3.06 32.73 28.69
C HIS A 135 -3.38 31.68 29.76
N ARG A 136 -2.58 31.62 30.84
CA ARG A 136 -2.92 30.88 32.06
C ARG A 136 -3.74 31.79 32.97
N ALA A 137 -4.75 31.24 33.64
CA ALA A 137 -5.54 31.99 34.61
C ALA A 137 -6.09 31.05 35.71
N THR A 138 -6.55 31.62 36.81
CA THR A 138 -7.22 30.90 37.91
C THR A 138 -8.63 31.44 38.07
N LEU A 139 -9.63 30.58 37.99
CA LEU A 139 -11.05 30.96 38.15
C LEU A 139 -11.40 31.30 39.60
N LEU A 140 -12.53 31.98 39.82
CA LEU A 140 -13.06 32.30 41.16
C LEU A 140 -13.30 31.10 42.09
N ASN A 141 -13.30 29.87 41.57
CA ASN A 141 -13.39 28.62 42.35
C ASN A 141 -12.04 27.94 42.60
N GLY A 142 -10.92 28.58 42.24
CA GLY A 142 -9.56 28.04 42.39
C GLY A 142 -9.12 27.04 41.31
N ARG A 143 -9.94 26.73 40.29
CA ARG A 143 -9.51 25.87 39.18
C ARG A 143 -8.58 26.65 38.24
N GLU A 144 -7.39 26.12 38.00
CA GLU A 144 -6.48 26.63 36.97
C GLU A 144 -6.99 26.27 35.56
N VAL A 145 -6.90 27.25 34.65
CA VAL A 145 -7.42 27.17 33.28
C VAL A 145 -6.46 27.81 32.28
N VAL A 146 -6.61 27.41 31.02
CA VAL A 146 -6.08 28.16 29.88
C VAL A 146 -7.21 28.89 29.16
N VAL A 147 -6.94 30.14 28.78
CA VAL A 147 -7.89 31.04 28.11
C VAL A 147 -7.34 31.33 26.71
N LYS A 148 -7.89 30.67 25.69
CA LYS A 148 -7.58 30.86 24.26
C LYS A 148 -8.47 32.00 23.73
N VAL A 149 -7.87 33.11 23.31
CA VAL A 149 -8.56 34.34 22.89
C VAL A 149 -8.21 34.68 21.45
N GLN A 150 -9.22 34.77 20.58
CA GLN A 150 -9.10 35.11 19.17
C GLN A 150 -8.72 36.59 18.98
N HIS A 151 -7.80 36.89 18.06
CA HIS A 151 -7.37 38.28 17.78
C HIS A 151 -8.49 39.13 17.16
N GLU A 152 -8.57 40.41 17.53
CA GLU A 152 -9.71 41.27 17.17
C GLU A 152 -9.80 41.51 15.65
N GLY A 153 -10.94 41.13 15.08
CA GLY A 153 -11.24 41.29 13.65
C GLY A 153 -10.55 40.27 12.73
N VAL A 154 -9.79 39.30 13.25
CA VAL A 154 -9.06 38.32 12.43
C VAL A 154 -9.99 37.51 11.50
N LYS A 155 -11.22 37.22 11.95
CA LYS A 155 -12.26 36.56 11.15
C LYS A 155 -12.56 37.26 9.82
N ALA A 156 -12.68 38.59 9.83
CA ALA A 156 -12.92 39.37 8.61
C ALA A 156 -11.71 39.39 7.67
N VAL A 157 -10.50 39.41 8.23
CA VAL A 157 -9.25 39.35 7.45
C VAL A 157 -9.10 37.99 6.76
N ILE A 158 -9.30 36.90 7.48
CA ILE A 158 -9.15 35.53 6.97
C ILE A 158 -10.17 35.22 5.86
N LEU A 159 -11.42 35.68 5.99
CA LEU A 159 -12.45 35.46 4.97
C LEU A 159 -12.18 36.23 3.66
N GLU A 160 -11.53 37.40 3.71
CA GLU A 160 -11.06 38.10 2.49
C GLU A 160 -9.76 37.51 1.93
N ASP A 161 -8.87 37.02 2.79
CA ASP A 161 -7.63 36.37 2.34
C ASP A 161 -7.87 34.96 1.75
N LEU A 162 -8.91 34.23 2.16
CA LEU A 162 -9.35 33.01 1.48
C LEU A 162 -9.81 33.30 0.05
N LYS A 163 -10.55 34.41 -0.17
CA LYS A 163 -10.93 34.88 -1.52
C LYS A 163 -9.69 35.25 -2.34
N ASN A 164 -8.72 35.94 -1.74
CA ASN A 164 -7.45 36.27 -2.37
C ASN A 164 -6.69 35.00 -2.81
N ALA A 165 -6.59 34.01 -1.93
CA ALA A 165 -5.92 32.74 -2.20
C ALA A 165 -6.62 31.96 -3.33
N LYS A 166 -7.95 31.81 -3.28
CA LYS A 166 -8.74 31.12 -4.32
C LYS A 166 -8.55 31.80 -5.69
N SER A 167 -8.65 33.13 -5.75
CA SER A 167 -8.44 33.89 -6.99
C SER A 167 -7.03 33.75 -7.56
N ILE A 168 -6.00 33.61 -6.71
CA ILE A 168 -4.63 33.32 -7.18
C ILE A 168 -4.53 31.90 -7.73
N VAL A 169 -5.15 30.91 -7.08
CA VAL A 169 -5.13 29.51 -7.56
C VAL A 169 -5.90 29.38 -8.88
N ASP A 170 -7.05 30.02 -9.04
CA ASP A 170 -7.79 30.06 -10.31
C ASP A 170 -6.97 30.70 -11.44
N TRP A 171 -6.27 31.81 -11.16
CA TRP A 171 -5.38 32.45 -12.12
C TRP A 171 -4.19 31.56 -12.51
N ILE A 172 -3.59 30.85 -11.55
CA ILE A 172 -2.51 29.89 -11.79
C ILE A 172 -3.02 28.69 -12.59
N ALA A 173 -4.19 28.13 -12.27
CA ALA A 173 -4.78 27.01 -13.00
C ALA A 173 -5.20 27.40 -14.43
N TRP A 174 -5.54 28.66 -14.68
CA TRP A 174 -5.78 29.20 -16.02
C TRP A 174 -4.47 29.39 -16.82
N ALA A 175 -3.43 29.96 -16.20
CA ALA A 175 -2.15 30.22 -16.85
C ALA A 175 -1.31 28.96 -17.07
N GLU A 176 -1.32 28.04 -16.10
CA GLU A 176 -0.53 26.82 -16.03
C GLU A 176 -1.42 25.63 -15.62
N PRO A 177 -2.26 25.08 -16.53
CA PRO A 177 -3.25 24.05 -16.20
C PRO A 177 -2.71 22.78 -15.54
N GLN A 178 -1.41 22.50 -15.68
CA GLN A 178 -0.73 21.40 -14.99
C GLN A 178 -0.56 21.61 -13.47
N TYR A 179 -0.81 22.82 -12.97
CA TYR A 179 -0.73 23.20 -11.55
C TYR A 179 -2.10 23.57 -10.98
N ASN A 180 -3.13 22.79 -11.32
CA ASN A 180 -4.48 22.97 -10.84
C ASN A 180 -4.65 22.58 -9.36
N PHE A 181 -4.39 23.53 -8.45
CA PHE A 181 -4.55 23.32 -7.01
C PHE A 181 -5.99 23.56 -6.49
N ASN A 182 -6.99 23.77 -7.35
CA ASN A 182 -8.36 24.10 -6.92
C ASN A 182 -8.94 23.13 -5.87
N PRO A 183 -8.88 21.79 -6.06
CA PRO A 183 -9.39 20.84 -5.05
C PRO A 183 -8.80 21.00 -3.65
N MET A 184 -7.57 21.53 -3.52
CA MET A 184 -6.94 21.80 -2.23
C MET A 184 -7.44 23.12 -1.61
N ILE A 185 -7.56 24.19 -2.39
CA ILE A 185 -8.03 25.48 -1.88
C ILE A 185 -9.54 25.51 -1.65
N ASP A 186 -10.34 24.73 -2.39
CA ASP A 186 -11.78 24.57 -2.16
C ASP A 186 -12.07 23.93 -0.79
N GLU A 187 -11.31 22.89 -0.41
CA GLU A 187 -11.40 22.29 0.93
C GLU A 187 -10.92 23.28 2.02
N TRP A 188 -9.87 24.07 1.76
CA TRP A 188 -9.45 25.14 2.68
C TRP A 188 -10.50 26.24 2.87
N CYS A 189 -11.18 26.66 1.80
CA CYS A 189 -12.30 27.62 1.86
C CYS A 189 -13.51 27.09 2.67
N LYS A 190 -13.62 25.77 2.82
CA LYS A 190 -14.69 25.08 3.56
C LYS A 190 -14.32 24.78 5.02
N GLU A 191 -13.07 24.40 5.29
CA GLU A 191 -12.63 23.99 6.63
C GLU A 191 -12.07 25.15 7.46
N ALA A 192 -11.23 26.03 6.90
CA ALA A 192 -10.59 27.12 7.64
C ALA A 192 -11.56 28.14 8.30
N PRO A 193 -12.77 28.43 7.75
CA PRO A 193 -13.75 29.27 8.45
C PRO A 193 -14.30 28.69 9.75
N LYS A 194 -14.26 27.36 9.95
CA LYS A 194 -14.80 26.70 11.16
C LYS A 194 -13.95 27.00 12.39
N GLU A 195 -12.64 27.13 12.20
CA GLU A 195 -11.68 27.46 13.26
C GLU A 195 -11.77 28.94 13.70
N LEU A 196 -12.70 29.71 13.13
CA LEU A 196 -13.02 31.09 13.52
C LEU A 196 -14.22 31.16 14.48
N ASP A 197 -14.70 30.02 14.97
CA ASP A 197 -15.72 29.85 16.01
C ASP A 197 -15.30 28.73 16.97
N PHE A 198 -14.83 29.10 18.16
CA PHE A 198 -14.33 28.11 19.13
C PHE A 198 -15.41 27.20 19.75
N ASN A 199 -16.70 27.44 19.50
CA ASN A 199 -17.73 26.46 19.88
C ASN A 199 -17.60 25.14 19.10
N HIS A 200 -17.05 25.19 17.87
CA HIS A 200 -16.70 23.96 17.13
C HIS A 200 -15.55 23.21 17.79
N GLU A 201 -14.44 23.90 18.09
CA GLU A 201 -13.28 23.29 18.78
C GLU A 201 -13.67 22.69 20.14
N ALA A 202 -14.50 23.42 20.91
CA ALA A 202 -15.09 22.95 22.16
C ALA A 202 -15.85 21.62 22.01
N GLU A 203 -16.77 21.53 21.04
CA GLU A 203 -17.58 20.32 20.87
C GLU A 203 -16.79 19.15 20.25
N ASN A 204 -15.81 19.44 19.38
CA ASN A 204 -14.86 18.46 18.88
C ASN A 204 -14.04 17.86 20.05
N THR A 205 -13.56 18.70 20.97
CA THR A 205 -12.80 18.30 22.16
C THR A 205 -13.62 17.41 23.08
N ARG A 206 -14.88 17.80 23.38
CA ARG A 206 -15.82 16.96 24.16
C ARG A 206 -16.09 15.62 23.46
N THR A 207 -16.24 15.63 22.15
CA THR A 207 -16.50 14.42 21.34
C THR A 207 -15.32 13.45 21.41
N VAL A 208 -14.08 13.91 21.19
CA VAL A 208 -12.91 13.02 21.25
C VAL A 208 -12.64 12.53 22.68
N ALA A 209 -12.75 13.40 23.70
CA ALA A 209 -12.60 13.00 25.11
C ALA A 209 -13.61 11.93 25.55
N LYS A 210 -14.83 11.97 25.01
CA LYS A 210 -15.85 10.94 25.23
C LYS A 210 -15.51 9.65 24.48
N ASN A 211 -15.15 9.76 23.19
CA ASN A 211 -14.91 8.61 22.32
C ASN A 211 -13.69 7.78 22.75
N LEU A 212 -12.58 8.45 23.11
CA LEU A 212 -11.38 7.78 23.63
C LEU A 212 -11.54 7.27 25.07
N GLY A 213 -12.67 7.56 25.73
CA GLY A 213 -12.99 7.05 27.06
C GLY A 213 -12.16 7.68 28.19
N CYS A 214 -11.57 8.86 28.00
CA CYS A 214 -10.63 9.50 28.93
C CYS A 214 -11.18 9.73 30.35
N ARG A 215 -12.50 9.65 30.54
CA ARG A 215 -13.19 9.82 31.84
C ARG A 215 -13.83 8.53 32.38
N ASN A 216 -13.67 7.39 31.70
CA ASN A 216 -14.20 6.11 32.15
C ASN A 216 -13.27 5.49 33.19
N GLN A 217 -13.83 5.04 34.32
CA GLN A 217 -13.06 4.28 35.32
C GLN A 217 -12.47 2.99 34.72
N TYR A 218 -11.46 2.43 35.40
CA TYR A 218 -10.85 1.17 34.99
C TYR A 218 -11.77 0.00 35.36
N ASP A 219 -12.55 -0.46 34.38
CA ASP A 219 -13.53 -1.54 34.44
C ASP A 219 -12.89 -2.95 34.35
N GLY A 220 -11.56 -3.05 34.41
CA GLY A 220 -10.81 -4.31 34.31
C GLY A 220 -10.82 -4.97 32.94
N ASN A 221 -11.56 -4.44 31.97
CA ASN A 221 -11.77 -5.06 30.66
C ASN A 221 -10.67 -4.66 29.67
N THR A 222 -9.83 -5.61 29.29
CA THR A 222 -8.71 -5.43 28.35
C THR A 222 -9.17 -5.42 26.89
N ASN A 223 -10.00 -4.46 26.51
CA ASN A 223 -10.33 -4.21 25.11
C ASN A 223 -9.06 -3.73 24.37
N ALA A 224 -8.64 -4.48 23.34
CA ALA A 224 -7.42 -4.21 22.58
C ALA A 224 -7.36 -2.81 21.92
N ASN A 225 -8.52 -2.19 21.70
CA ASN A 225 -8.64 -0.84 21.14
C ASN A 225 -8.54 0.28 22.20
N ARG A 226 -8.49 0.00 23.51
CA ARG A 226 -8.38 1.06 24.55
C ARG A 226 -7.07 1.84 24.42
N VAL A 227 -7.11 3.15 24.63
CA VAL A 227 -5.94 4.05 24.59
C VAL A 227 -5.77 4.76 25.94
N ASP A 228 -4.55 5.16 26.28
CA ASP A 228 -4.22 5.79 27.57
C ASP A 228 -3.72 7.23 27.36
N VAL A 229 -4.66 8.16 27.14
CA VAL A 229 -4.39 9.58 26.85
C VAL A 229 -5.30 10.53 27.62
N LEU A 230 -4.83 11.77 27.78
CA LEU A 230 -5.52 12.86 28.49
C LEU A 230 -5.97 13.95 27.51
N ILE A 231 -7.13 14.56 27.79
CA ILE A 231 -7.70 15.70 27.05
C ILE A 231 -8.30 16.65 28.11
N PRO A 232 -8.03 17.97 28.08
CA PRO A 232 -8.51 18.91 29.09
C PRO A 232 -10.04 19.04 29.10
N ASP A 233 -10.62 19.29 30.28
CA ASP A 233 -12.02 19.70 30.39
C ASP A 233 -12.28 21.03 29.64
N VAL A 234 -13.31 21.03 28.79
CA VAL A 234 -13.89 22.28 28.24
C VAL A 234 -14.78 22.93 29.29
N ILE A 235 -14.35 24.07 29.84
CA ILE A 235 -15.06 24.79 30.91
C ILE A 235 -16.14 25.70 30.32
N GLN A 236 -15.77 26.54 29.35
CA GLN A 236 -16.67 27.50 28.71
C GLN A 236 -16.18 27.83 27.29
N SER A 237 -17.10 28.10 26.36
CA SER A 237 -16.79 28.53 24.99
C SER A 237 -17.72 29.65 24.54
N THR A 238 -17.19 30.52 23.67
CA THR A 238 -17.92 31.45 22.82
C THR A 238 -17.36 31.37 21.39
N GLU A 239 -17.75 32.28 20.50
CA GLU A 239 -17.15 32.37 19.15
C GLU A 239 -15.64 32.66 19.22
N LYS A 240 -15.20 33.52 20.14
CA LYS A 240 -13.83 34.07 20.18
C LYS A 240 -13.04 33.76 21.46
N VAL A 241 -13.66 33.16 22.48
CA VAL A 241 -13.00 32.75 23.73
C VAL A 241 -13.27 31.28 24.02
N LEU A 242 -12.22 30.53 24.37
CA LEU A 242 -12.31 29.15 24.82
C LEU A 242 -11.53 28.98 26.13
N ILE A 243 -12.22 28.54 27.17
CA ILE A 243 -11.64 28.25 28.49
C ILE A 243 -11.57 26.73 28.64
N LEU A 244 -10.36 26.21 28.70
CA LEU A 244 -10.06 24.81 28.97
C LEU A 244 -9.36 24.67 30.32
N GLU A 245 -9.38 23.48 30.90
CA GLU A 245 -8.52 23.11 32.02
C GLU A 245 -7.02 23.29 31.72
N TYR A 246 -6.26 23.79 32.70
CA TYR A 246 -4.81 23.85 32.60
C TYR A 246 -4.19 22.46 32.82
N MET A 247 -3.43 21.99 31.84
CA MET A 247 -2.75 20.70 31.88
C MET A 247 -1.25 20.91 32.08
N ASP A 248 -0.72 20.59 33.26
CA ASP A 248 0.73 20.68 33.49
C ASP A 248 1.48 19.50 32.84
N GLY A 249 2.31 19.80 31.85
CA GLY A 249 2.97 18.80 31.03
C GLY A 249 4.15 19.32 30.23
N ILE A 250 5.01 18.38 29.82
CA ILE A 250 6.26 18.63 29.10
C ILE A 250 5.99 18.65 27.59
N ARG A 251 6.56 19.61 26.85
CA ARG A 251 6.40 19.69 25.39
C ARG A 251 7.21 18.58 24.70
N LEU A 252 6.70 18.01 23.60
CA LEU A 252 7.38 16.90 22.89
C LEU A 252 8.74 17.28 22.25
N ASN A 253 9.05 18.57 22.12
CA ASN A 253 10.38 19.03 21.66
C ASN A 253 11.37 19.28 22.81
N ASP A 254 10.93 19.24 24.08
CA ASP A 254 11.79 19.40 25.26
C ASP A 254 12.38 18.04 25.66
N LEU A 255 13.36 17.59 24.89
CA LEU A 255 13.99 16.28 25.07
C LEU A 255 14.75 16.14 26.40
N GLU A 256 15.23 17.26 26.96
CA GLU A 256 15.95 17.33 28.24
C GLU A 256 15.00 17.10 29.41
N SER A 257 13.87 17.82 29.48
CA SER A 257 12.85 17.58 30.51
C SER A 257 12.25 16.18 30.40
N LEU A 258 12.01 15.68 29.18
CA LEU A 258 11.50 14.31 28.99
C LEU A 258 12.48 13.25 29.53
N GLU A 259 13.80 13.46 29.41
CA GLU A 259 14.81 12.57 30.00
C GLU A 259 14.94 12.75 31.51
N ALA A 260 14.89 13.99 32.02
CA ALA A 260 14.92 14.27 33.46
C ALA A 260 13.75 13.67 34.24
N PHE A 261 12.56 13.60 33.61
CA PHE A 261 11.38 12.91 34.17
C PHE A 261 11.34 11.40 33.87
N GLY A 262 12.32 10.84 33.15
CA GLY A 262 12.37 9.40 32.84
C GLY A 262 11.29 8.92 31.86
N VAL A 263 10.77 9.81 31.01
CA VAL A 263 9.66 9.50 30.11
C VAL A 263 10.07 8.49 29.05
N ASN A 264 9.32 7.38 28.94
CA ASN A 264 9.45 6.45 27.82
C ASN A 264 8.91 7.09 26.53
N LYS A 265 9.81 7.77 25.79
CA LYS A 265 9.54 8.47 24.52
C LYS A 265 8.84 7.58 23.50
N GLN A 266 9.19 6.29 23.43
CA GLN A 266 8.56 5.34 22.52
C GLN A 266 7.10 5.09 22.90
N LYS A 267 6.81 4.73 24.15
CA LYS A 267 5.42 4.49 24.62
C LYS A 267 4.52 5.72 24.39
N ILE A 268 5.04 6.94 24.57
CA ILE A 268 4.30 8.17 24.31
C ILE A 268 3.87 8.27 22.84
N VAL A 269 4.77 8.06 21.88
CA VAL A 269 4.43 8.13 20.45
C VAL A 269 3.60 6.92 19.99
N GLU A 270 3.76 5.76 20.63
CA GLU A 270 2.89 4.60 20.44
C GLU A 270 1.44 4.91 20.86
N GLU A 271 1.20 5.43 22.07
CA GLU A 271 -0.16 5.79 22.52
C GLU A 271 -0.76 6.96 21.73
N ILE A 272 0.03 7.96 21.30
CA ILE A 272 -0.44 8.97 20.34
C ILE A 272 -0.89 8.30 19.03
N THR A 273 -0.10 7.36 18.50
CA THR A 273 -0.46 6.62 17.27
C THR A 273 -1.74 5.80 17.47
N ARG A 274 -1.91 5.14 18.62
CA ARG A 274 -3.13 4.40 18.99
C ARG A 274 -4.35 5.32 19.10
N ALA A 275 -4.21 6.49 19.72
CA ALA A 275 -5.29 7.47 19.86
C ALA A 275 -5.78 8.01 18.49
N TYR A 276 -4.87 8.18 17.52
CA TYR A 276 -5.26 8.53 16.15
C TYR A 276 -5.84 7.33 15.37
N ALA A 277 -5.35 6.11 15.62
CA ALA A 277 -5.93 4.89 15.06
C ALA A 277 -7.38 4.67 15.53
N HIS A 278 -7.68 4.90 16.81
CA HIS A 278 -9.03 4.84 17.36
C HIS A 278 -9.97 5.86 16.70
N GLN A 279 -9.55 7.12 16.68
CA GLN A 279 -10.28 8.22 16.03
C GLN A 279 -10.63 7.92 14.57
N ILE A 280 -9.66 7.43 13.78
CA ILE A 280 -9.87 7.12 12.35
C ILE A 280 -10.77 5.89 12.18
N TYR A 281 -10.42 4.77 12.83
CA TYR A 281 -10.99 3.46 12.52
C TYR A 281 -12.17 3.06 13.42
N VAL A 282 -12.10 3.31 14.72
CA VAL A 282 -13.20 2.99 15.65
C VAL A 282 -14.29 4.06 15.55
N ASP A 283 -13.93 5.32 15.74
CA ASP A 283 -14.91 6.42 15.80
C ASP A 283 -15.37 6.88 14.42
N GLY A 284 -14.44 6.95 13.46
CA GLY A 284 -14.67 7.68 12.21
C GLY A 284 -14.76 9.20 12.44
N PHE A 285 -14.13 9.70 13.50
CA PHE A 285 -14.07 11.12 13.85
C PHE A 285 -12.66 11.44 14.36
N PHE A 286 -11.87 12.15 13.56
CA PHE A 286 -10.43 12.28 13.78
C PHE A 286 -9.88 13.68 13.57
N ASN A 287 -8.87 14.03 14.35
CA ASN A 287 -8.08 15.24 14.16
C ASN A 287 -7.18 15.13 12.91
N GLY A 288 -7.18 16.16 12.08
CA GLY A 288 -6.35 16.30 10.88
C GLY A 288 -5.00 17.00 11.11
N ASP A 289 -4.65 17.37 12.35
CA ASP A 289 -3.43 18.11 12.68
C ASP A 289 -2.66 17.60 13.94
N PRO A 290 -2.05 16.40 13.87
CA PRO A 290 -1.09 15.91 14.88
C PRO A 290 0.27 16.64 14.81
N HIS A 291 0.27 17.97 14.88
CA HIS A 291 1.49 18.75 15.00
C HIS A 291 2.12 18.55 16.41
N PRO A 292 3.47 18.42 16.56
CA PRO A 292 4.10 18.19 17.87
C PRO A 292 3.79 19.24 18.94
N GLY A 293 3.43 20.47 18.56
CA GLY A 293 2.99 21.52 19.49
C GLY A 293 1.60 21.33 20.10
N ASN A 294 0.78 20.43 19.53
CA ASN A 294 -0.58 20.13 19.99
C ASN A 294 -0.61 19.03 21.07
N PHE A 295 0.57 18.61 21.56
CA PHE A 295 0.76 17.53 22.51
C PHE A 295 1.68 17.93 23.68
N LEU A 296 1.35 17.44 24.88
CA LEU A 296 2.24 17.42 26.05
C LEU A 296 2.37 16.00 26.60
N VAL A 297 3.27 15.78 27.56
CA VAL A 297 3.34 14.59 28.40
C VAL A 297 3.06 14.96 29.86
N SER A 298 2.18 14.22 30.54
CA SER A 298 1.90 14.44 31.96
C SER A 298 3.15 14.22 32.82
N LYS A 299 3.43 15.16 33.74
CA LYS A 299 4.51 14.99 34.73
C LYS A 299 4.23 13.89 35.75
N GLU A 300 2.95 13.60 36.00
CA GLU A 300 2.52 12.49 36.85
C GLU A 300 2.85 11.13 36.22
N THR A 301 3.21 10.16 37.08
CA THR A 301 3.37 8.74 36.73
C THR A 301 2.05 7.97 36.89
N PRO A 302 1.59 7.16 35.91
CA PRO A 302 2.22 6.91 34.62
C PRO A 302 2.13 8.11 33.67
N HIS A 303 3.24 8.41 33.01
CA HIS A 303 3.32 9.46 31.99
C HIS A 303 2.44 9.12 30.80
N ARG A 304 1.52 10.04 30.46
CA ARG A 304 0.52 9.88 29.40
C ARG A 304 0.57 11.04 28.42
N PRO A 305 0.29 10.82 27.13
CA PRO A 305 0.10 11.91 26.18
C PRO A 305 -1.12 12.75 26.56
N ILE A 306 -0.99 14.07 26.47
CA ILE A 306 -2.06 15.05 26.58
C ILE A 306 -2.30 15.63 25.19
N LEU A 307 -3.53 15.61 24.68
CA LEU A 307 -3.91 16.17 23.38
C LEU A 307 -4.67 17.49 23.60
N LEU A 308 -4.20 18.58 22.98
CA LEU A 308 -4.68 19.93 23.31
C LEU A 308 -5.62 20.58 22.27
N ASP A 309 -5.38 20.39 20.97
CA ASP A 309 -6.10 21.12 19.92
C ASP A 309 -6.97 20.16 19.07
N PHE A 310 -8.23 20.53 18.87
CA PHE A 310 -9.21 19.82 18.05
C PHE A 310 -9.96 20.75 17.08
N GLY A 311 -9.31 21.83 16.61
CA GLY A 311 -9.90 22.78 15.67
C GLY A 311 -10.20 22.15 14.30
N LEU A 312 -9.33 21.25 13.82
CA LEU A 312 -9.44 20.60 12.51
C LEU A 312 -9.84 19.11 12.62
N THR A 313 -11.06 18.80 13.07
CA THR A 313 -11.57 17.42 13.05
C THR A 313 -12.45 17.08 11.85
N LYS A 314 -12.32 15.87 11.33
CA LYS A 314 -13.07 15.30 10.21
C LYS A 314 -13.94 14.13 10.64
N LYS A 315 -15.17 14.09 10.14
CA LYS A 315 -16.09 12.94 10.27
C LYS A 315 -16.13 12.14 8.97
N LEU A 316 -15.87 10.84 9.06
CA LEU A 316 -15.91 9.88 7.96
C LEU A 316 -17.29 9.20 7.90
N SER A 317 -17.72 8.78 6.71
CA SER A 317 -18.80 7.81 6.58
C SER A 317 -18.33 6.41 6.95
N SER A 318 -19.25 5.49 7.26
CA SER A 318 -18.94 4.07 7.44
C SER A 318 -18.23 3.47 6.22
N THR A 319 -18.66 3.83 5.01
CA THR A 319 -18.07 3.39 3.75
C THR A 319 -16.63 3.85 3.56
N ILE A 320 -16.33 5.14 3.77
CA ILE A 320 -14.95 5.66 3.67
C ILE A 320 -14.08 5.06 4.79
N LYS A 321 -14.63 4.84 5.99
CA LYS A 321 -13.91 4.22 7.11
C LYS A 321 -13.53 2.76 6.81
N GLN A 322 -14.43 1.99 6.21
CA GLN A 322 -14.16 0.62 5.73
C GLN A 322 -13.10 0.64 4.61
N ALA A 323 -13.26 1.51 3.61
CA ALA A 323 -12.34 1.57 2.48
C ALA A 323 -10.95 2.06 2.89
N LEU A 324 -10.81 2.99 3.85
CA LEU A 324 -9.53 3.35 4.45
C LEU A 324 -8.89 2.19 5.24
N ALA A 325 -9.69 1.37 5.94
CA ALA A 325 -9.18 0.17 6.63
C ALA A 325 -8.73 -0.90 5.63
N LYS A 326 -9.52 -1.16 4.58
CA LYS A 326 -9.18 -2.07 3.48
C LYS A 326 -7.94 -1.60 2.72
N MET A 327 -7.86 -0.33 2.34
CA MET A 327 -6.68 0.30 1.74
C MET A 327 -5.44 0.10 2.62
N PHE A 328 -5.54 0.38 3.92
CA PHE A 328 -4.43 0.24 4.85
C PHE A 328 -3.95 -1.21 4.99
N LEU A 329 -4.86 -2.18 5.12
CA LEU A 329 -4.52 -3.59 5.32
C LEU A 329 -4.07 -4.27 4.03
N ALA A 330 -4.67 -3.94 2.90
CA ALA A 330 -4.20 -4.35 1.58
C ALA A 330 -2.77 -3.80 1.33
N SER A 331 -2.55 -2.52 1.65
CA SER A 331 -1.23 -1.88 1.64
C SER A 331 -0.23 -2.46 2.66
N ALA A 332 -0.68 -3.28 3.61
CA ALA A 332 0.15 -3.94 4.61
C ALA A 332 0.49 -5.40 4.27
N GLU A 333 -0.29 -6.05 3.39
CA GLU A 333 -0.13 -7.47 3.05
C GLU A 333 0.39 -7.70 1.62
N GLY A 334 0.43 -6.66 0.79
CA GLY A 334 0.87 -6.73 -0.62
C GLY A 334 -0.28 -6.80 -1.62
N ASP A 335 -1.52 -6.61 -1.17
CA ASP A 335 -2.73 -6.83 -1.96
C ASP A 335 -3.07 -5.62 -2.84
N HIS A 336 -2.46 -5.56 -4.02
CA HIS A 336 -2.69 -4.53 -5.03
C HIS A 336 -4.15 -4.54 -5.51
N VAL A 337 -4.80 -5.71 -5.55
CA VAL A 337 -6.17 -5.87 -6.06
C VAL A 337 -7.20 -5.30 -5.07
N ALA A 338 -7.12 -5.67 -3.78
CA ALA A 338 -7.96 -5.10 -2.73
C ALA A 338 -7.66 -3.62 -2.48
N LEU A 339 -6.41 -3.18 -2.69
CA LEU A 339 -6.03 -1.77 -2.63
C LEU A 339 -6.70 -0.95 -3.75
N LEU A 340 -6.71 -1.45 -4.99
CA LEU A 340 -7.43 -0.82 -6.11
C LEU A 340 -8.95 -0.81 -5.89
N SER A 341 -9.51 -1.89 -5.34
CA SER A 341 -10.92 -1.93 -4.91
C SER A 341 -11.22 -0.85 -3.86
N ALA A 342 -10.37 -0.72 -2.83
CA ALA A 342 -10.54 0.28 -1.78
C ALA A 342 -10.44 1.72 -2.32
N PHE A 343 -9.54 1.96 -3.28
CA PHE A 343 -9.47 3.25 -3.99
C PHE A 343 -10.77 3.56 -4.75
N ALA A 344 -11.31 2.59 -5.49
CA ALA A 344 -12.60 2.75 -6.18
C ALA A 344 -13.77 2.98 -5.20
N GLU A 345 -13.78 2.28 -4.06
CA GLU A 345 -14.77 2.46 -2.97
C GLU A 345 -14.73 3.86 -2.34
N MET A 346 -13.55 4.50 -2.30
CA MET A 346 -13.40 5.91 -1.90
C MET A 346 -13.69 6.92 -3.03
N GLY A 347 -14.05 6.46 -4.22
CA GLY A 347 -14.33 7.30 -5.39
C GLY A 347 -13.09 7.75 -6.16
N LEU A 348 -11.92 7.18 -5.90
CA LEU A 348 -10.70 7.43 -6.68
C LEU A 348 -10.83 6.77 -8.05
N LYS A 349 -10.95 7.58 -9.11
CA LYS A 349 -10.91 7.08 -10.49
C LYS A 349 -9.46 6.93 -10.94
N LEU A 350 -9.03 5.68 -11.08
CA LEU A 350 -7.78 5.30 -11.70
C LEU A 350 -8.04 4.82 -13.13
N ARG A 351 -7.16 5.18 -14.06
CA ARG A 351 -7.18 4.64 -15.43
C ARG A 351 -6.53 3.26 -15.45
N LEU A 352 -7.39 2.24 -15.27
CA LEU A 352 -7.02 0.82 -15.28
C LEU A 352 -6.52 0.33 -16.65
N ASP A 353 -6.74 1.11 -17.70
CA ASP A 353 -6.11 0.99 -19.03
C ASP A 353 -4.58 1.16 -19.00
N ILE A 354 -4.00 1.68 -17.91
CA ILE A 354 -2.55 1.92 -17.77
C ILE A 354 -2.06 1.38 -16.40
N PRO A 355 -1.69 0.08 -16.33
CA PRO A 355 -1.27 -0.58 -15.08
C PRO A 355 -0.13 0.12 -14.33
N GLU A 356 0.75 0.83 -15.05
CA GLU A 356 1.83 1.61 -14.48
C GLU A 356 1.34 2.74 -13.56
N GLN A 357 0.16 3.33 -13.83
CA GLN A 357 -0.44 4.37 -12.98
C GLN A 357 -1.04 3.79 -11.71
N ALA A 358 -1.76 2.68 -11.84
CA ALA A 358 -2.27 1.92 -10.70
C ALA A 358 -1.10 1.60 -9.75
N MET A 359 0.01 1.10 -10.29
CA MET A 359 1.19 0.77 -9.49
C MET A 359 1.95 1.99 -8.96
N GLU A 360 2.06 3.11 -9.68
CA GLU A 360 2.62 4.38 -9.12
C GLU A 360 1.84 4.82 -7.89
N VAL A 361 0.50 4.82 -7.96
CA VAL A 361 -0.35 5.16 -6.81
C VAL A 361 -0.17 4.13 -5.69
N THR A 362 -0.15 2.82 -5.98
CA THR A 362 0.10 1.83 -4.92
C THR A 362 1.47 2.03 -4.26
N THR A 363 2.51 2.42 -5.00
CA THR A 363 3.89 2.67 -4.52
C THR A 363 3.99 3.90 -3.58
N ILE A 364 2.97 4.76 -3.55
CA ILE A 364 2.87 5.85 -2.56
C ILE A 364 2.41 5.32 -1.19
N PHE A 365 1.57 4.28 -1.17
CA PHE A 365 0.99 3.70 0.05
C PHE A 365 1.78 2.48 0.57
N PHE A 366 2.23 1.58 -0.32
CA PHE A 366 3.12 0.43 -0.03
C PHE A 366 4.53 0.82 0.47
N ARG A 367 4.77 2.10 0.80
CA ARG A 367 6.01 2.54 1.44
C ARG A 367 6.09 1.97 2.85
N SER A 368 6.82 0.86 2.98
CA SER A 368 7.43 0.46 4.24
C SER A 368 8.11 1.68 4.86
N THR A 369 7.93 1.87 6.18
CA THR A 369 8.40 3.07 6.87
C THR A 369 9.90 3.02 7.10
N THR A 370 10.68 3.41 6.08
CA THR A 370 12.12 3.69 6.21
C THR A 370 12.35 4.76 7.27
N PRO A 371 13.41 4.64 8.10
CA PRO A 371 13.82 5.71 9.02
C PRO A 371 14.08 7.03 8.30
N ALA A 372 13.86 8.16 8.99
CA ALA A 372 13.85 9.49 8.41
C ALA A 372 15.13 9.87 7.63
N ASN A 373 16.28 9.28 7.99
CA ASN A 373 17.57 9.54 7.33
C ASN A 373 17.62 9.07 5.86
N ASP A 374 16.85 8.05 5.47
CA ASP A 374 16.83 7.55 4.09
C ASP A 374 15.72 8.18 3.22
N TYR A 375 14.82 8.97 3.83
CA TYR A 375 13.72 9.66 3.14
C TYR A 375 14.18 10.42 1.90
N HIS A 376 15.32 11.11 1.97
CA HIS A 376 15.90 11.87 0.86
C HIS A 376 16.38 10.98 -0.30
N LYS A 377 16.89 9.76 -0.02
CA LYS A 377 17.29 8.81 -1.07
C LYS A 377 16.05 8.23 -1.75
N THR A 378 15.06 7.79 -0.97
CA THR A 378 13.81 7.21 -1.48
C THR A 378 13.02 8.24 -2.29
N MET A 379 12.86 9.48 -1.82
CA MET A 379 12.16 10.53 -2.57
C MET A 379 12.87 10.90 -3.87
N LYS A 380 14.21 10.88 -3.90
CA LYS A 380 14.95 11.07 -5.17
C LYS A 380 14.72 9.90 -6.13
N SER A 381 14.88 8.66 -5.65
CA SER A 381 14.67 7.47 -6.47
C SER A 381 13.25 7.41 -7.05
N LEU A 382 12.24 7.82 -6.29
CA LEU A 382 10.85 7.94 -6.74
C LEU A 382 10.67 9.04 -7.79
N ALA A 383 11.35 10.19 -7.68
CA ALA A 383 11.32 11.23 -8.70
C ALA A 383 11.98 10.76 -10.01
N ASP A 384 13.15 10.11 -9.91
CA ASP A 384 13.88 9.53 -11.03
C ASP A 384 13.05 8.41 -11.72
N GLN A 385 12.35 7.58 -10.94
CA GLN A 385 11.45 6.53 -11.44
C GLN A 385 10.18 7.11 -12.09
N ARG A 386 9.60 8.16 -11.51
CA ARG A 386 8.45 8.88 -12.10
C ARG A 386 8.79 9.53 -13.44
N GLU A 387 9.99 10.09 -13.58
CA GLU A 387 10.46 10.65 -14.85
C GLU A 387 10.67 9.55 -15.92
N LYS A 388 11.04 8.32 -15.53
CA LYS A 388 11.07 7.16 -16.44
C LYS A 388 9.65 6.74 -16.85
N ASN A 389 8.75 6.50 -15.88
CA ASN A 389 7.39 6.03 -16.15
C ASN A 389 6.62 7.01 -17.06
N MET A 390 6.75 8.32 -16.84
CA MET A 390 6.11 9.34 -17.69
C MET A 390 6.59 9.31 -19.15
N LYS A 391 7.83 8.88 -19.44
CA LYS A 391 8.32 8.73 -20.82
C LYS A 391 7.72 7.49 -21.49
N VAL A 392 7.65 6.37 -20.77
CA VAL A 392 6.96 5.15 -21.24
C VAL A 392 5.49 5.43 -21.55
N ILE A 393 4.81 6.22 -20.71
CA ILE A 393 3.43 6.67 -20.97
C ILE A 393 3.35 7.57 -22.21
N GLN A 394 4.28 8.51 -22.39
CA GLN A 394 4.32 9.38 -23.57
C GLN A 394 4.48 8.56 -24.87
N GLU A 395 5.39 7.59 -24.86
CA GLU A 395 5.70 6.73 -26.02
C GLU A 395 4.55 5.76 -26.31
N LYS A 396 3.99 5.06 -25.30
CA LYS A 396 2.84 4.15 -25.47
C LYS A 396 1.57 4.84 -25.94
N MET A 397 1.29 6.05 -25.43
CA MET A 397 0.06 6.79 -25.76
C MET A 397 0.21 7.76 -26.95
N ASN A 398 1.41 7.90 -27.51
CA ASN A 398 1.73 8.77 -28.64
C ASN A 398 1.33 10.26 -28.42
N LEU A 399 1.39 10.73 -27.17
CA LEU A 399 0.91 12.05 -26.73
C LEU A 399 1.89 13.17 -27.09
N ASP A 400 1.36 14.34 -27.49
CA ASP A 400 2.19 15.50 -27.75
C ASP A 400 2.76 16.11 -26.43
N GLN A 401 3.79 16.96 -26.52
CA GLN A 401 4.43 17.58 -25.34
C GLN A 401 3.53 18.54 -24.53
N LYS A 402 2.29 18.78 -24.96
CA LYS A 402 1.32 19.73 -24.41
C LYS A 402 0.16 18.97 -23.75
N GLU A 403 -0.25 17.85 -24.34
CA GLU A 403 -1.14 16.83 -23.77
C GLU A 403 -0.44 16.09 -22.64
N MET A 404 0.80 15.62 -22.85
CA MET A 404 1.63 14.98 -21.82
C MET A 404 1.85 15.90 -20.60
N LYS A 405 1.93 17.23 -20.81
CA LYS A 405 1.99 18.21 -19.70
C LYS A 405 0.68 18.45 -18.99
N ARG A 406 -0.46 18.14 -19.61
CA ARG A 406 -1.81 18.18 -19.01
C ARG A 406 -2.22 16.84 -18.40
N PHE A 407 -1.39 15.82 -18.57
CA PHE A 407 -1.68 14.46 -18.16
C PHE A 407 -1.52 14.30 -16.65
N ASN A 408 -2.64 14.10 -15.95
CA ASN A 408 -2.67 13.70 -14.56
C ASN A 408 -3.08 12.21 -14.49
N PRO A 409 -2.32 11.33 -13.82
CA PRO A 409 -2.67 9.92 -13.66
C PRO A 409 -3.81 9.66 -12.64
N VAL A 410 -4.29 10.70 -11.95
CA VAL A 410 -5.41 10.60 -11.00
C VAL A 410 -6.35 11.80 -11.20
N ASP A 411 -7.63 11.57 -11.52
CA ASP A 411 -8.61 12.65 -11.78
C ASP A 411 -8.66 13.67 -10.64
N ALA A 412 -8.85 13.17 -9.41
CA ALA A 412 -8.68 13.90 -8.16
C ALA A 412 -8.56 12.90 -6.99
N PHE A 413 -7.75 13.23 -5.97
CA PHE A 413 -7.80 12.53 -4.68
C PHE A 413 -8.97 13.07 -3.83
N PRO A 414 -9.84 12.22 -3.26
CA PRO A 414 -10.81 12.63 -2.25
C PRO A 414 -10.13 13.35 -1.08
N GLY A 415 -10.72 14.47 -0.63
CA GLY A 415 -10.12 15.32 0.42
C GLY A 415 -9.84 14.58 1.75
N ASP A 416 -10.62 13.54 2.06
CA ASP A 416 -10.43 12.71 3.25
C ASP A 416 -9.13 11.87 3.17
N ILE A 417 -8.75 11.39 1.98
CA ILE A 417 -7.47 10.69 1.76
C ILE A 417 -6.30 11.67 1.94
N VAL A 418 -6.44 12.92 1.49
CA VAL A 418 -5.40 13.95 1.65
C VAL A 418 -5.13 14.24 3.13
N ILE A 419 -6.18 14.29 3.97
CA ILE A 419 -6.06 14.53 5.41
C ILE A 419 -5.54 13.28 6.14
N PHE A 420 -5.99 12.08 5.76
CA PHE A 420 -5.43 10.81 6.28
C PHE A 420 -3.92 10.70 5.98
N GLY A 421 -3.51 10.99 4.74
CA GLY A 421 -2.10 11.02 4.34
C GLY A 421 -1.28 12.07 5.07
N ARG A 422 -1.87 13.25 5.37
CA ARG A 422 -1.25 14.27 6.22
C ARG A 422 -1.01 13.74 7.64
N VAL A 423 -2.03 13.13 8.26
CA VAL A 423 -1.95 12.56 9.61
C VAL A 423 -0.82 11.52 9.70
N LEU A 424 -0.75 10.57 8.76
CA LEU A 424 0.34 9.58 8.74
C LEU A 424 1.73 10.22 8.60
N ASN A 425 1.88 11.23 7.74
CA ASN A 425 3.18 11.89 7.54
C ASN A 425 3.60 12.78 8.72
N LEU A 426 2.65 13.42 9.40
CA LEU A 426 2.91 14.17 10.63
C LEU A 426 3.25 13.25 11.81
N LEU A 427 2.54 12.13 11.97
CA LEU A 427 2.87 11.11 12.97
C LEU A 427 4.28 10.54 12.73
N ARG A 428 4.65 10.23 11.47
CA ARG A 428 6.03 9.84 11.08
C ARG A 428 7.06 10.93 11.44
N GLY A 429 6.72 12.20 11.20
CA GLY A 429 7.52 13.35 11.60
C GLY A 429 7.75 13.41 13.12
N LEU A 430 6.72 13.10 13.92
CA LEU A 430 6.83 13.09 15.38
C LEU A 430 7.83 12.03 15.89
N SER A 431 7.86 10.82 15.32
CA SER A 431 8.91 9.83 15.68
C SER A 431 10.31 10.35 15.39
N SER A 432 10.49 11.07 14.28
CA SER A 432 11.78 11.69 13.95
C SER A 432 12.16 12.82 14.89
N THR A 433 11.20 13.54 15.47
CA THR A 433 11.43 14.58 16.49
C THR A 433 11.76 13.97 17.85
N MET A 434 11.08 12.89 18.22
CA MET A 434 11.26 12.18 19.50
C MET A 434 12.47 11.22 19.50
N ASN A 435 13.13 11.03 18.35
CA ASN A 435 14.20 10.07 18.09
C ASN A 435 13.83 8.62 18.45
N VAL A 436 12.65 8.18 18.01
CA VAL A 436 12.14 6.81 18.20
C VAL A 436 11.89 6.11 16.87
N GLN A 437 11.97 4.78 16.87
CA GLN A 437 11.61 3.95 15.71
C GLN A 437 10.29 3.24 15.99
N ILE A 438 9.26 3.53 15.18
CA ILE A 438 7.91 3.00 15.36
C ILE A 438 7.40 2.41 14.04
N ILE A 439 6.88 1.18 14.11
CA ILE A 439 6.22 0.50 13.02
C ILE A 439 4.72 0.83 13.09
N TYR A 440 4.34 1.98 12.51
CA TYR A 440 2.95 2.46 12.47
C TYR A 440 1.96 1.41 11.96
N MET A 441 2.40 0.56 11.03
CA MET A 441 1.60 -0.54 10.49
C MET A 441 1.09 -1.47 11.58
N ASP A 442 1.95 -1.90 12.51
CA ASP A 442 1.62 -2.90 13.52
C ASP A 442 0.74 -2.29 14.64
N ILE A 443 0.94 -1.01 14.95
CA ILE A 443 0.13 -0.28 15.93
C ILE A 443 -1.29 -0.03 15.41
N MET A 444 -1.44 0.35 14.13
CA MET A 444 -2.73 0.72 13.55
C MET A 444 -3.51 -0.48 12.96
N ARG A 445 -2.83 -1.60 12.64
CA ARG A 445 -3.44 -2.83 12.12
C ARG A 445 -4.62 -3.35 12.96
N PRO A 446 -4.53 -3.52 14.30
CA PRO A 446 -5.65 -4.03 15.10
C PRO A 446 -6.90 -3.15 15.01
N PHE A 447 -6.72 -1.83 14.95
CA PHE A 447 -7.83 -0.88 14.82
C PHE A 447 -8.49 -1.01 13.43
N ALA A 448 -7.70 -1.05 12.35
CA ALA A 448 -8.20 -1.26 10.99
C ALA A 448 -8.88 -2.64 10.84
N GLU A 449 -8.26 -3.71 11.37
CA GLU A 449 -8.83 -5.05 11.39
C GLU A 449 -10.11 -5.12 12.21
N SER A 450 -10.29 -4.28 13.25
CA SER A 450 -11.55 -4.21 13.99
C SER A 450 -12.70 -3.57 13.19
N VAL A 451 -12.42 -2.62 12.28
CA VAL A 451 -13.44 -2.07 11.36
C VAL A 451 -13.94 -3.15 10.43
N LEU A 452 -13.00 -3.90 9.84
CA LEU A 452 -13.35 -4.99 8.94
C LEU A 452 -13.95 -6.16 9.70
N SER A 453 -13.54 -6.49 10.93
CA SER A 453 -14.09 -7.61 11.70
C SER A 453 -15.58 -7.45 12.09
N GLY A 454 -16.15 -6.24 11.95
CA GLY A 454 -17.60 -6.00 12.08
C GLY A 454 -18.38 -6.00 10.76
N TYR A 455 -17.72 -6.18 9.61
CA TYR A 455 -18.29 -6.04 8.26
C TYR A 455 -17.85 -7.10 7.24
N ILE A 456 -16.65 -7.66 7.40
CA ILE A 456 -16.42 -9.09 7.22
C ILE A 456 -17.48 -9.77 8.09
N SER A 457 -18.54 -10.25 7.43
CA SER A 457 -19.31 -11.34 7.99
C SER A 457 -18.31 -12.42 8.35
N ARG A 458 -18.16 -12.75 9.64
CA ARG A 458 -17.90 -14.15 9.99
C ARG A 458 -18.94 -14.93 9.19
N GLY A 459 -18.50 -15.77 8.26
CA GLY A 459 -19.39 -16.40 7.27
C GLY A 459 -20.62 -16.95 7.99
N PRO A 460 -21.84 -16.73 7.46
CA PRO A 460 -23.06 -17.07 8.18
C PRO A 460 -22.97 -18.52 8.65
N SER A 461 -23.47 -18.77 9.87
CA SER A 461 -23.40 -20.07 10.54
C SER A 461 -23.79 -21.22 9.60
N VAL A 462 -22.78 -21.95 9.12
CA VAL A 462 -22.82 -22.80 7.92
C VAL A 462 -23.19 -21.99 6.67
N ASN A 463 -22.17 -21.51 5.94
CA ASN A 463 -22.39 -20.80 4.69
C ASN A 463 -22.48 -21.78 3.52
N ASP A 464 -23.70 -22.25 3.22
CA ASP A 464 -23.96 -23.12 2.06
C ASP A 464 -23.49 -22.52 0.72
N LYS A 465 -23.31 -21.19 0.68
CA LYS A 465 -22.77 -20.43 -0.47
C LYS A 465 -21.25 -20.26 -0.45
N TRP A 466 -20.53 -21.13 0.27
CA TRP A 466 -19.06 -21.16 0.20
C TRP A 466 -18.55 -21.80 -1.09
N ILE A 467 -19.32 -22.74 -1.65
CA ILE A 467 -19.12 -23.30 -2.99
C ILE A 467 -19.74 -22.34 -4.01
N PHE A 468 -19.06 -22.13 -5.14
CA PHE A 468 -19.63 -21.41 -6.28
C PHE A 468 -20.65 -22.28 -7.02
N ASP A 469 -21.77 -21.70 -7.44
CA ASP A 469 -22.92 -22.44 -7.96
C ASP A 469 -22.67 -22.97 -9.39
N THR A 470 -22.06 -24.15 -9.49
CA THR A 470 -21.85 -24.92 -10.72
C THR A 470 -22.59 -26.27 -10.67
N PRO A 471 -22.93 -26.89 -11.82
CA PRO A 471 -23.40 -28.27 -11.87
C PRO A 471 -22.48 -29.24 -11.12
N VAL A 472 -23.02 -30.35 -10.61
CA VAL A 472 -22.21 -31.45 -10.03
C VAL A 472 -22.04 -32.53 -11.08
N HIS A 473 -20.79 -32.86 -11.38
CA HIS A 473 -20.38 -33.82 -12.42
C HIS A 473 -20.33 -35.26 -11.89
N SER A 474 -20.18 -35.48 -10.58
CA SER A 474 -20.13 -36.82 -9.98
C SER A 474 -20.46 -36.88 -8.48
N ASP A 475 -20.73 -38.08 -7.97
CA ASP A 475 -20.89 -38.33 -6.53
C ASP A 475 -19.63 -37.98 -5.72
N VAL A 476 -18.42 -38.17 -6.28
CA VAL A 476 -17.16 -37.80 -5.62
C VAL A 476 -16.98 -36.28 -5.54
N GLU A 477 -17.47 -35.53 -6.53
CA GLU A 477 -17.56 -34.07 -6.43
C GLU A 477 -18.56 -33.63 -5.34
N GLY A 478 -19.73 -34.26 -5.26
CA GLY A 478 -20.70 -33.99 -4.20
C GLY A 478 -20.10 -34.14 -2.79
N LYS A 479 -19.29 -35.19 -2.59
CA LYS A 479 -18.52 -35.42 -1.35
C LYS A 479 -17.39 -34.41 -1.15
N LEU A 480 -16.68 -34.04 -2.21
CA LEU A 480 -15.63 -33.02 -2.15
C LEU A 480 -16.19 -31.65 -1.73
N ARG A 481 -17.33 -31.24 -2.28
CA ARG A 481 -17.98 -29.96 -1.93
C ARG A 481 -18.29 -29.87 -0.44
N GLN A 482 -18.75 -30.95 0.20
CA GLN A 482 -18.92 -31.00 1.65
C GLN A 482 -17.60 -30.82 2.42
N LEU A 483 -16.54 -31.53 2.01
CA LEU A 483 -15.20 -31.37 2.61
C LEU A 483 -14.65 -29.93 2.46
N LEU A 484 -14.94 -29.25 1.33
CA LEU A 484 -14.52 -27.87 1.12
C LEU A 484 -15.32 -26.86 1.97
N ILE A 485 -16.61 -27.12 2.23
CA ILE A 485 -17.41 -26.36 3.21
C ILE A 485 -16.83 -26.53 4.62
N GLU A 486 -16.50 -27.76 5.04
CA GLU A 486 -15.83 -28.01 6.33
C GLU A 486 -14.49 -27.28 6.44
N MET A 487 -13.66 -27.31 5.38
CA MET A 487 -12.35 -26.63 5.37
C MET A 487 -12.48 -25.10 5.41
N GLY A 488 -13.45 -24.53 4.70
CA GLY A 488 -13.74 -23.09 4.70
C GLY A 488 -14.19 -22.60 6.07
N ASN A 489 -15.17 -23.28 6.68
CA ASN A 489 -15.69 -22.97 8.02
C ASN A 489 -14.65 -23.11 9.16
N ASN A 490 -13.47 -23.69 8.89
CA ASN A 490 -12.36 -23.87 9.83
C ASN A 490 -11.11 -23.01 9.49
N ASP A 491 -11.28 -21.98 8.65
CA ASP A 491 -10.22 -21.08 8.15
C ASP A 491 -9.00 -21.82 7.54
N LYS A 492 -9.21 -23.01 6.97
CA LYS A 492 -8.14 -23.81 6.34
C LYS A 492 -7.93 -23.51 4.87
N VAL A 493 -8.96 -22.98 4.22
CA VAL A 493 -8.96 -22.60 2.81
C VAL A 493 -9.68 -21.26 2.72
N LEU A 494 -9.00 -20.25 2.16
CA LEU A 494 -9.58 -18.92 1.92
C LEU A 494 -10.25 -18.85 0.53
N GLY A 495 -9.67 -19.52 -0.46
CA GLY A 495 -10.21 -19.66 -1.82
C GLY A 495 -9.50 -20.78 -2.59
N ILE A 496 -10.25 -21.52 -3.41
CA ILE A 496 -9.80 -22.76 -4.07
C ILE A 496 -10.52 -23.03 -5.41
N GLN A 497 -9.82 -23.67 -6.33
CA GLN A 497 -10.37 -24.43 -7.46
C GLN A 497 -9.90 -25.88 -7.40
N VAL A 498 -10.76 -26.83 -7.78
CA VAL A 498 -10.42 -28.25 -7.97
C VAL A 498 -11.06 -28.75 -9.25
N CYS A 499 -10.24 -29.30 -10.15
CA CYS A 499 -10.69 -29.95 -11.38
C CYS A 499 -10.09 -31.37 -11.44
N ALA A 500 -10.87 -32.37 -11.87
CA ALA A 500 -10.39 -33.72 -12.05
C ALA A 500 -11.01 -34.42 -13.25
N TYR A 501 -10.18 -35.20 -13.96
CA TYR A 501 -10.55 -36.04 -15.09
C TYR A 501 -10.37 -37.52 -14.73
N LYS A 502 -11.32 -38.35 -15.17
CA LYS A 502 -11.24 -39.82 -15.10
C LYS A 502 -11.72 -40.41 -16.42
N ASP A 503 -10.93 -41.29 -17.00
CA ASP A 503 -11.22 -41.95 -18.28
C ASP A 503 -11.48 -41.02 -19.48
N GLY A 504 -11.01 -39.77 -19.39
CA GLY A 504 -11.18 -38.71 -20.40
C GLY A 504 -12.27 -37.69 -20.06
N GLU A 505 -13.19 -38.01 -19.15
CA GLU A 505 -14.33 -37.17 -18.78
C GLU A 505 -14.04 -36.29 -17.55
N VAL A 506 -14.65 -35.11 -17.49
CA VAL A 506 -14.62 -34.24 -16.30
C VAL A 506 -15.53 -34.82 -15.22
N ILE A 507 -14.96 -35.19 -14.08
CA ILE A 507 -15.70 -35.72 -12.93
C ILE A 507 -15.78 -34.74 -11.76
N ILE A 508 -14.99 -33.68 -11.75
CA ILE A 508 -15.00 -32.60 -10.75
C ILE A 508 -14.70 -31.28 -11.46
N ASP A 509 -15.53 -30.26 -11.25
CA ASP A 509 -15.22 -28.84 -11.53
C ASP A 509 -15.85 -27.94 -10.46
N THR A 510 -15.09 -27.68 -9.40
CA THR A 510 -15.55 -26.95 -8.21
C THR A 510 -14.65 -25.76 -7.91
N ALA A 511 -15.24 -24.57 -7.81
CA ALA A 511 -14.64 -23.39 -7.21
C ALA A 511 -15.30 -23.08 -5.85
N ALA A 512 -14.53 -22.56 -4.89
CA ALA A 512 -15.04 -22.20 -3.57
C ALA A 512 -14.22 -21.09 -2.88
N GLY A 513 -14.87 -20.36 -1.98
CA GLY A 513 -14.27 -19.30 -1.16
C GLY A 513 -14.16 -17.94 -1.86
N VAL A 514 -13.21 -17.11 -1.43
CA VAL A 514 -13.03 -15.71 -1.87
C VAL A 514 -11.62 -15.43 -2.38
N LEU A 515 -11.46 -14.38 -3.21
CA LEU A 515 -10.18 -14.05 -3.84
C LEU A 515 -9.10 -13.62 -2.82
N GLY A 516 -9.46 -12.91 -1.75
CA GLY A 516 -8.49 -12.44 -0.75
C GLY A 516 -9.08 -12.19 0.64
N LYS A 517 -8.21 -12.01 1.66
CA LYS A 517 -8.62 -11.82 3.07
C LYS A 517 -9.50 -10.57 3.24
N TYR A 518 -9.35 -9.58 2.36
CA TYR A 518 -10.13 -8.34 2.33
C TYR A 518 -10.81 -8.09 0.97
N ASP A 519 -10.79 -9.07 0.07
CA ASP A 519 -11.54 -9.05 -1.20
C ASP A 519 -12.68 -10.08 -1.12
N PRO A 520 -13.93 -9.64 -0.84
CA PRO A 520 -15.06 -10.53 -0.61
C PRO A 520 -15.65 -11.11 -1.92
N ARG A 521 -15.04 -10.85 -3.08
CA ARG A 521 -15.47 -11.45 -4.35
C ARG A 521 -15.24 -12.97 -4.31
N PRO A 522 -16.22 -13.79 -4.72
CA PRO A 522 -16.08 -15.24 -4.69
C PRO A 522 -15.05 -15.72 -5.72
N VAL A 523 -14.37 -16.82 -5.39
CA VAL A 523 -13.68 -17.64 -6.40
C VAL A 523 -14.73 -18.30 -7.29
N LYS A 524 -14.42 -18.38 -8.58
CA LYS A 524 -15.23 -18.99 -9.63
C LYS A 524 -14.36 -19.91 -10.51
N PRO A 525 -14.92 -20.72 -11.43
CA PRO A 525 -14.14 -21.41 -12.45
C PRO A 525 -13.29 -20.47 -13.31
N ASP A 526 -13.82 -19.31 -13.72
CA ASP A 526 -13.12 -18.26 -14.49
C ASP A 526 -12.15 -17.38 -13.66
N SER A 527 -11.92 -17.70 -12.38
CA SER A 527 -10.98 -16.93 -11.55
C SER A 527 -9.53 -17.28 -11.88
N LEU A 528 -8.71 -16.26 -12.14
CA LEU A 528 -7.30 -16.43 -12.45
C LEU A 528 -6.47 -16.60 -11.17
N PHE A 529 -5.66 -17.67 -11.14
CA PHE A 529 -4.63 -17.92 -10.14
C PHE A 529 -3.27 -18.04 -10.87
N PRO A 530 -2.16 -17.49 -10.32
CA PRO A 530 -0.85 -17.66 -10.92
C PRO A 530 -0.34 -19.10 -10.71
N VAL A 531 -0.28 -19.88 -11.78
CA VAL A 531 0.18 -21.27 -11.75
C VAL A 531 1.66 -21.34 -12.16
N PHE A 532 2.52 -21.63 -11.19
CA PHE A 532 3.97 -21.71 -11.39
C PHE A 532 4.41 -23.07 -11.98
N SER A 533 5.51 -23.06 -12.75
CA SER A 533 6.24 -24.25 -13.24
C SER A 533 5.42 -25.28 -14.04
N VAL A 534 4.55 -24.81 -14.95
CA VAL A 534 3.83 -25.65 -15.93
C VAL A 534 4.48 -25.72 -17.31
N THR A 535 5.30 -24.71 -17.66
CA THR A 535 5.92 -24.46 -18.99
C THR A 535 6.60 -25.68 -19.62
N LYS A 536 7.25 -26.50 -18.79
CA LYS A 536 7.97 -27.73 -19.15
C LYS A 536 7.17 -28.72 -20.01
N GLY A 537 5.84 -28.80 -19.87
CA GLY A 537 5.02 -29.68 -20.72
C GLY A 537 5.20 -29.44 -22.23
N MET A 538 5.42 -28.19 -22.62
CA MET A 538 5.65 -27.79 -24.02
C MET A 538 7.07 -28.12 -24.51
N MET A 539 8.06 -28.19 -23.62
CA MET A 539 9.42 -28.63 -23.98
C MET A 539 9.38 -30.08 -24.46
N HIS A 540 8.72 -30.94 -23.70
CA HIS A 540 8.55 -32.36 -24.03
C HIS A 540 7.79 -32.56 -25.34
N TRP A 541 6.79 -31.72 -25.66
CA TRP A 541 6.13 -31.82 -26.97
C TRP A 541 7.03 -31.47 -28.15
N LEU A 542 7.94 -30.51 -28.02
CA LEU A 542 8.92 -30.26 -29.08
C LEU A 542 9.88 -31.46 -29.23
N VAL A 543 10.23 -32.15 -28.14
CA VAL A 543 10.97 -33.44 -28.21
C VAL A 543 10.11 -34.51 -28.89
N ASP A 544 8.83 -34.58 -28.56
CA ASP A 544 7.86 -35.55 -29.07
C ASP A 544 7.68 -35.51 -30.59
N ASN A 545 7.75 -34.31 -31.17
CA ASN A 545 7.68 -34.10 -32.63
C ASN A 545 9.06 -34.11 -33.30
N GLY A 546 10.14 -34.41 -32.58
CA GLY A 546 11.52 -34.39 -33.09
C GLY A 546 12.05 -32.99 -33.43
N GLN A 547 11.45 -31.93 -32.87
CA GLN A 547 11.86 -30.53 -33.04
C GLN A 547 12.85 -30.05 -31.97
N LEU A 548 13.08 -30.84 -30.91
CA LEU A 548 13.99 -30.55 -29.83
C LEU A 548 14.70 -31.84 -29.38
N ASN A 549 15.95 -31.75 -28.95
CA ASN A 549 16.69 -32.89 -28.41
C ASN A 549 17.16 -32.59 -26.98
N LEU A 550 16.84 -33.49 -26.04
CA LEU A 550 17.20 -33.33 -24.62
C LEU A 550 18.72 -33.27 -24.37
N GLU A 551 19.51 -33.94 -25.21
CA GLU A 551 20.98 -34.01 -25.13
C GLU A 551 21.68 -32.87 -25.88
N GLU A 552 20.93 -32.00 -26.57
CA GLU A 552 21.49 -30.89 -27.33
C GLU A 552 21.85 -29.68 -26.44
N ASN A 553 22.93 -28.99 -26.81
CA ASN A 553 23.34 -27.74 -26.17
C ASN A 553 22.35 -26.62 -26.52
N VAL A 554 21.86 -25.88 -25.53
CA VAL A 554 20.93 -24.75 -25.71
C VAL A 554 21.51 -23.69 -26.64
N ALA A 555 22.83 -23.52 -26.66
CA ALA A 555 23.55 -22.64 -27.56
C ALA A 555 23.37 -22.96 -29.07
N ASN A 556 23.12 -24.23 -29.44
CA ASN A 556 22.84 -24.60 -30.84
C ASN A 556 21.46 -24.09 -31.29
N ILE A 557 20.48 -24.25 -30.38
CA ILE A 557 19.08 -23.90 -30.59
C ILE A 557 18.90 -22.39 -30.55
N TRP A 558 19.51 -21.73 -29.56
CA TRP A 558 19.39 -20.31 -29.26
C TRP A 558 20.78 -19.66 -29.24
N PRO A 559 21.34 -19.23 -30.39
CA PRO A 559 22.74 -18.81 -30.49
C PRO A 559 23.17 -17.66 -29.56
N ALA A 560 22.26 -16.73 -29.24
CA ALA A 560 22.51 -15.63 -28.31
C ALA A 560 22.80 -16.11 -26.87
N PHE A 561 22.33 -17.31 -26.50
CA PHE A 561 22.52 -17.91 -25.19
C PHE A 561 23.97 -18.31 -24.89
N THR A 562 24.81 -18.49 -25.93
CA THR A 562 26.19 -19.01 -25.82
C THR A 562 27.09 -18.22 -24.86
N SER A 563 26.82 -16.92 -24.66
CA SER A 563 27.60 -16.00 -23.84
C SER A 563 27.88 -16.50 -22.41
N ASN A 564 29.00 -16.08 -21.83
CA ASN A 564 29.34 -16.27 -20.40
C ASN A 564 29.39 -17.74 -19.91
N GLY A 565 29.94 -18.65 -20.73
CA GLY A 565 30.18 -20.05 -20.34
C GLY A 565 28.93 -20.92 -20.31
N LYS A 566 27.91 -20.56 -21.10
CA LYS A 566 26.63 -21.28 -21.21
C LYS A 566 26.59 -22.29 -22.36
N ASP A 567 27.66 -22.40 -23.14
CA ASP A 567 27.86 -23.33 -24.24
C ASP A 567 27.67 -24.81 -23.85
N ALA A 568 28.06 -25.19 -22.63
CA ALA A 568 27.92 -26.54 -22.09
C ALA A 568 26.55 -26.83 -21.41
N ILE A 569 25.59 -25.89 -21.46
CA ILE A 569 24.24 -26.11 -20.93
C ILE A 569 23.40 -26.83 -21.98
N LYS A 570 22.96 -28.05 -21.65
CA LYS A 570 22.04 -28.84 -22.46
C LYS A 570 20.59 -28.62 -22.07
N VAL A 571 19.66 -28.99 -22.96
CA VAL A 571 18.21 -28.93 -22.71
C VAL A 571 17.81 -29.67 -21.43
N HIS A 572 18.31 -30.89 -21.20
CA HIS A 572 18.06 -31.63 -19.95
C HIS A 572 18.70 -30.98 -18.70
N HIS A 573 19.76 -30.16 -18.83
CA HIS A 573 20.30 -29.40 -17.69
C HIS A 573 19.32 -28.29 -17.25
N VAL A 574 18.55 -27.71 -18.17
CA VAL A 574 17.49 -26.75 -17.82
C VAL A 574 16.34 -27.49 -17.14
N LEU A 575 15.79 -28.54 -17.75
CA LEU A 575 14.63 -29.29 -17.23
C LEU A 575 14.88 -29.92 -15.86
N ASN A 576 16.09 -30.41 -15.58
CA ASN A 576 16.44 -30.98 -14.27
C ASN A 576 16.86 -29.92 -13.22
N HIS A 577 16.77 -28.63 -13.51
CA HIS A 577 17.24 -27.55 -12.63
C HIS A 577 18.75 -27.60 -12.31
N THR A 578 19.58 -28.06 -13.25
CA THR A 578 21.06 -28.16 -13.10
C THR A 578 21.86 -27.23 -14.02
N SER A 579 21.23 -26.22 -14.63
CA SER A 579 21.90 -25.29 -15.55
C SER A 579 22.74 -24.20 -14.87
N GLY A 580 22.71 -24.09 -13.54
CA GLY A 580 23.37 -23.03 -12.76
C GLY A 580 22.62 -21.69 -12.74
N LEU A 581 21.59 -21.51 -13.57
CA LEU A 581 20.89 -20.22 -13.80
C LEU A 581 19.68 -19.97 -12.89
N HIS A 582 19.66 -20.57 -11.70
CA HIS A 582 18.50 -20.60 -10.81
C HIS A 582 18.09 -19.22 -10.27
N ASN A 583 19.04 -18.32 -10.06
CA ASN A 583 18.81 -16.93 -9.63
C ASN A 583 18.89 -15.90 -10.78
N ALA A 584 18.98 -16.31 -12.05
CA ALA A 584 19.35 -15.45 -13.19
C ALA A 584 18.42 -14.23 -13.44
N MET A 585 17.24 -14.15 -12.83
CA MET A 585 16.32 -13.00 -12.93
C MET A 585 16.25 -12.15 -11.64
N ALA A 586 16.96 -12.53 -10.57
CA ALA A 586 16.78 -11.95 -9.23
C ALA A 586 17.09 -10.44 -9.15
N ASN A 587 18.00 -9.94 -9.99
CA ASN A 587 18.39 -8.53 -10.02
C ASN A 587 17.35 -7.65 -10.74
N ILE A 588 16.75 -8.14 -11.83
CA ILE A 588 15.68 -7.42 -12.55
C ILE A 588 14.51 -7.08 -11.62
N VAL A 589 14.10 -8.03 -10.77
CA VAL A 589 12.99 -7.85 -9.82
C VAL A 589 13.30 -6.78 -8.76
N GLN A 590 14.57 -6.53 -8.46
CA GLN A 590 15.00 -5.51 -7.50
C GLN A 590 15.16 -4.12 -8.15
N GLU A 591 15.63 -4.06 -9.40
CA GLU A 591 15.89 -2.78 -10.10
C GLU A 591 14.66 -2.22 -10.82
N ASN A 592 13.89 -3.07 -11.51
CA ASN A 592 12.68 -2.68 -12.21
C ASN A 592 11.75 -3.89 -12.49
N PRO A 593 10.77 -4.18 -11.59
CA PRO A 593 9.81 -5.26 -11.77
C PRO A 593 9.07 -5.25 -13.10
N PHE A 594 8.86 -4.08 -13.72
CA PHE A 594 8.14 -3.96 -14.98
C PHE A 594 8.85 -4.62 -16.18
N LEU A 595 10.16 -4.89 -16.09
CA LEU A 595 10.86 -5.64 -17.13
C LEU A 595 10.37 -7.09 -17.23
N MET A 596 9.75 -7.65 -16.18
CA MET A 596 9.11 -8.97 -16.24
C MET A 596 7.86 -9.02 -17.15
N PHE A 597 7.39 -7.88 -17.67
CA PHE A 597 6.35 -7.83 -18.68
C PHE A 597 6.90 -7.66 -20.11
N ASP A 598 8.21 -7.47 -20.26
CA ASP A 598 8.91 -7.47 -21.55
C ASP A 598 9.57 -8.83 -21.78
N TRP A 599 8.99 -9.61 -22.70
CA TRP A 599 9.44 -10.97 -22.98
C TRP A 599 10.83 -11.00 -23.60
N ASP A 600 11.07 -10.17 -24.62
CA ASP A 600 12.32 -10.21 -25.36
C ASP A 600 13.48 -9.64 -24.51
N GLU A 601 13.22 -8.65 -23.62
CA GLU A 601 14.24 -8.17 -22.66
C GLU A 601 14.50 -9.16 -21.51
N CYS A 602 13.50 -9.92 -21.05
CA CYS A 602 13.74 -11.04 -20.13
C CYS A 602 14.61 -12.13 -20.79
N LEU A 603 14.36 -12.45 -22.06
CA LEU A 603 15.20 -13.37 -22.83
C LEU A 603 16.63 -12.82 -23.03
N ASN A 604 16.80 -11.52 -23.29
CA ASN A 604 18.11 -10.86 -23.33
C ASN A 604 18.86 -10.99 -21.99
N HIS A 605 18.17 -10.79 -20.86
CA HIS A 605 18.80 -10.92 -19.54
C HIS A 605 19.25 -12.35 -19.25
N ILE A 606 18.45 -13.36 -19.64
CA ILE A 606 18.86 -14.77 -19.60
C ILE A 606 20.10 -15.02 -20.49
N CYS A 607 20.16 -14.47 -21.71
CA CYS A 607 21.36 -14.54 -22.56
C CYS A 607 22.61 -13.89 -21.92
N MET A 608 22.44 -12.79 -21.19
CA MET A 608 23.55 -12.07 -20.55
C MET A 608 23.92 -12.60 -19.15
N SER A 609 23.07 -13.43 -18.54
CA SER A 609 23.33 -14.04 -17.22
C SER A 609 24.55 -14.98 -17.22
N VAL A 610 25.09 -15.23 -16.03
CA VAL A 610 26.23 -16.14 -15.78
C VAL A 610 25.75 -17.30 -14.90
N PRO A 611 26.13 -18.56 -15.17
CA PRO A 611 25.85 -19.68 -14.26
C PRO A 611 26.54 -19.49 -12.90
N GLU A 612 25.78 -19.56 -11.82
CA GLU A 612 26.32 -19.47 -10.45
C GLU A 612 26.99 -20.78 -10.00
N THR A 613 26.59 -21.91 -10.60
CA THR A 613 27.19 -23.23 -10.40
C THR A 613 27.52 -23.89 -11.74
N GLN A 614 28.41 -24.87 -11.73
CA GLN A 614 28.82 -25.57 -12.96
C GLN A 614 27.63 -26.36 -13.55
N PRO A 615 27.29 -26.18 -14.85
CA PRO A 615 26.23 -26.93 -15.50
C PRO A 615 26.35 -28.45 -15.31
N GLY A 616 25.24 -29.08 -14.94
CA GLY A 616 25.14 -30.53 -14.70
C GLY A 616 25.71 -31.02 -13.36
N LYS A 617 26.18 -30.14 -12.45
CA LYS A 617 26.75 -30.55 -11.15
C LYS A 617 25.79 -30.47 -9.98
N GLU A 618 25.05 -29.37 -9.86
CA GLU A 618 24.23 -29.07 -8.68
C GLU A 618 22.80 -28.76 -9.09
N GLN A 619 21.83 -29.18 -8.28
CA GLN A 619 20.39 -29.05 -8.56
C GLN A 619 19.76 -28.01 -7.63
N TYR A 620 19.45 -26.83 -8.17
CA TYR A 620 18.83 -25.72 -7.44
C TYR A 620 17.59 -25.23 -8.18
N TYR A 621 16.44 -25.21 -7.49
CA TYR A 621 15.15 -24.93 -8.12
C TYR A 621 15.05 -23.50 -8.70
N HIS A 622 14.84 -23.41 -10.01
CA HIS A 622 14.70 -22.17 -10.76
C HIS A 622 13.32 -21.53 -10.52
N TYR A 623 13.15 -20.83 -9.38
CA TYR A 623 11.86 -20.29 -8.98
C TYR A 623 11.37 -19.09 -9.82
N LEU A 624 12.29 -18.30 -10.41
CA LEU A 624 11.95 -17.18 -11.31
C LEU A 624 12.46 -17.34 -12.76
N SER A 625 13.61 -17.96 -12.98
CA SER A 625 14.25 -18.04 -14.31
C SER A 625 13.70 -19.14 -15.22
N PHE A 626 12.97 -20.13 -14.68
CA PHE A 626 12.58 -21.33 -15.43
C PHE A 626 11.63 -21.06 -16.60
N GLY A 627 10.64 -20.19 -16.41
CA GLY A 627 9.68 -19.82 -17.46
C GLY A 627 10.38 -19.21 -18.68
N TRP A 628 11.32 -18.29 -18.44
CA TRP A 628 12.11 -17.63 -19.48
C TRP A 628 13.10 -18.58 -20.16
N LEU A 629 13.75 -19.47 -19.41
CA LEU A 629 14.65 -20.48 -19.95
C LEU A 629 13.94 -21.48 -20.87
N CYS A 630 12.83 -22.07 -20.40
CA CYS A 630 12.01 -22.96 -21.22
C CYS A 630 11.38 -22.20 -22.39
N GLY A 631 10.89 -20.98 -22.15
CA GLY A 631 10.29 -20.11 -23.16
C GLY A 631 11.23 -19.80 -24.31
N GLY A 632 12.44 -19.31 -24.01
CA GLY A 632 13.45 -19.01 -25.02
C GLY A 632 13.84 -20.22 -25.86
N ILE A 633 14.01 -21.40 -25.24
CA ILE A 633 14.28 -22.66 -25.95
C ILE A 633 13.10 -23.03 -26.87
N ILE A 634 11.86 -22.94 -26.36
CA ILE A 634 10.64 -23.27 -27.10
C ILE A 634 10.46 -22.37 -28.34
N GLU A 635 10.70 -21.06 -28.24
CA GLU A 635 10.57 -20.17 -29.39
C GLU A 635 11.62 -20.43 -30.46
N HIS A 636 12.87 -20.66 -30.06
CA HIS A 636 13.98 -20.85 -30.99
C HIS A 636 14.01 -22.25 -31.64
N ALA A 637 13.64 -23.30 -30.90
CA ALA A 637 13.58 -24.67 -31.45
C ALA A 637 12.43 -24.86 -32.46
N SER A 638 11.29 -24.20 -32.23
CA SER A 638 10.12 -24.30 -33.11
C SER A 638 10.12 -23.29 -34.26
N GLY A 639 10.85 -22.19 -34.13
CA GLY A 639 10.74 -21.02 -35.01
C GLY A 639 9.42 -20.25 -34.86
N GLN A 640 8.69 -20.43 -33.76
CA GLN A 640 7.38 -19.82 -33.53
C GLN A 640 7.33 -19.07 -32.19
N LYS A 641 6.48 -18.05 -32.05
CA LYS A 641 6.23 -17.41 -30.75
C LYS A 641 5.49 -18.36 -29.81
N PHE A 642 5.83 -18.32 -28.52
CA PHE A 642 5.43 -19.28 -27.48
C PHE A 642 3.92 -19.50 -27.43
N GLN A 643 3.16 -18.43 -27.55
CA GLN A 643 1.69 -18.46 -27.56
C GLN A 643 1.12 -19.27 -28.74
N LYS A 644 1.72 -19.19 -29.94
CA LYS A 644 1.27 -19.99 -31.09
C LYS A 644 1.48 -21.50 -30.84
N ILE A 645 2.56 -21.84 -30.14
CA ILE A 645 2.86 -23.22 -29.76
C ILE A 645 1.88 -23.65 -28.67
N LEU A 646 1.56 -22.80 -27.68
CA LEU A 646 0.46 -23.06 -26.75
C LEU A 646 -0.82 -23.38 -27.52
N GLU A 647 -1.16 -22.58 -28.54
CA GLU A 647 -2.20 -22.74 -29.58
C GLU A 647 -2.08 -23.95 -30.53
N GLU A 648 -1.06 -24.77 -30.36
CA GLU A 648 -0.89 -26.08 -30.99
C GLU A 648 -0.62 -27.17 -29.91
N ALA A 649 -0.70 -26.82 -28.61
CA ALA A 649 -0.21 -27.61 -27.48
C ALA A 649 -1.13 -27.76 -26.23
N ILE A 650 -1.79 -26.73 -25.65
CA ILE A 650 -2.57 -26.88 -24.36
C ILE A 650 -4.08 -26.36 -24.23
N VAL A 651 -4.94 -26.22 -25.27
CA VAL A 651 -6.43 -25.92 -25.19
C VAL A 651 -7.40 -26.40 -26.32
N ARG A 652 -7.24 -26.12 -27.63
CA ARG A 652 -8.13 -26.59 -28.75
C ARG A 652 -8.50 -28.12 -28.75
N PRO A 653 -7.66 -29.12 -29.12
CA PRO A 653 -7.96 -30.56 -29.03
C PRO A 653 -8.36 -31.24 -27.68
N LEU A 654 -8.57 -30.51 -26.57
CA LEU A 654 -9.46 -30.96 -25.48
C LEU A 654 -10.18 -29.72 -24.89
N HIS A 655 -10.73 -28.91 -25.80
CA HIS A 655 -11.85 -27.99 -25.65
C HIS A 655 -11.91 -27.07 -24.41
N LEU A 656 -10.89 -26.22 -24.22
CA LEU A 656 -10.85 -25.20 -23.15
C LEU A 656 -10.83 -23.74 -23.69
N GLU A 657 -11.43 -23.49 -24.87
CA GLU A 657 -11.37 -22.21 -25.60
C GLU A 657 -11.97 -21.02 -24.84
N GLY A 658 -11.21 -20.51 -23.87
CA GLY A 658 -11.62 -19.44 -22.95
C GLY A 658 -10.99 -19.53 -21.55
N GLU A 659 -10.21 -20.57 -21.23
CA GLU A 659 -9.98 -20.97 -19.83
C GLU A 659 -8.51 -21.08 -19.39
N LEU A 660 -7.54 -21.27 -20.31
CA LEU A 660 -6.10 -21.38 -19.96
C LEU A 660 -5.25 -20.46 -20.83
N TYR A 661 -4.48 -19.58 -20.19
CA TYR A 661 -3.84 -18.43 -20.82
C TYR A 661 -2.39 -18.22 -20.36
N ILE A 662 -1.53 -17.74 -21.26
CA ILE A 662 -0.20 -17.16 -20.95
C ILE A 662 -0.18 -15.79 -21.63
N GLY A 663 -1.05 -14.90 -21.14
CA GLY A 663 -1.76 -13.94 -21.97
C GLY A 663 -2.97 -14.60 -22.65
N ILE A 664 -4.04 -13.83 -22.87
CA ILE A 664 -5.31 -14.33 -23.42
C ILE A 664 -5.16 -14.47 -24.96
N PRO A 665 -4.81 -15.64 -25.55
CA PRO A 665 -5.78 -16.73 -25.89
C PRO A 665 -5.20 -18.20 -25.89
N PRO A 666 -5.85 -19.25 -26.48
CA PRO A 666 -5.46 -20.69 -26.29
C PRO A 666 -5.78 -21.73 -27.47
N GLY A 667 -5.36 -23.02 -27.70
CA GLY A 667 -4.38 -24.08 -27.28
C GLY A 667 -4.45 -25.35 -28.27
N LYS A 668 -4.33 -26.74 -28.25
CA LYS A 668 -4.04 -28.11 -27.57
C LYS A 668 -3.45 -29.06 -28.68
N VAL A 669 -3.05 -30.35 -28.60
CA VAL A 669 -2.72 -31.41 -27.59
C VAL A 669 -1.73 -32.42 -28.22
N TYR A 670 -1.13 -33.30 -27.43
CA TYR A 670 -0.03 -34.21 -27.82
C TYR A 670 -0.51 -35.61 -28.26
N ARG A 671 0.33 -36.39 -28.97
CA ARG A 671 -0.12 -37.60 -29.71
C ARG A 671 0.72 -38.88 -29.57
N ASN A 672 1.94 -38.85 -29.02
CA ASN A 672 2.78 -40.04 -28.94
C ASN A 672 2.54 -40.86 -27.65
N PRO A 673 2.42 -42.20 -27.74
CA PRO A 673 2.34 -43.04 -26.55
C PRO A 673 3.60 -43.03 -25.65
N ARG A 674 4.76 -42.53 -26.12
CA ARG A 674 6.02 -42.53 -25.34
C ARG A 674 6.29 -41.28 -24.50
N ILE A 675 5.50 -40.21 -24.62
CA ILE A 675 5.70 -38.97 -23.85
C ILE A 675 5.69 -39.19 -22.31
N ILE A 676 5.03 -40.25 -21.85
CA ILE A 676 4.95 -40.67 -20.45
C ILE A 676 6.31 -41.17 -19.92
N ASP A 677 7.09 -41.91 -20.72
CA ASP A 677 8.44 -42.35 -20.34
C ASP A 677 9.40 -41.15 -20.20
N GLU A 678 9.18 -40.11 -21.00
CA GLU A 678 9.95 -38.87 -20.92
C GLU A 678 9.60 -38.09 -19.63
N PHE A 679 8.31 -37.84 -19.34
CA PHE A 679 7.88 -37.20 -18.09
C PHE A 679 8.33 -37.93 -16.83
N LEU A 680 8.45 -39.26 -16.89
CA LEU A 680 8.92 -40.08 -15.77
C LEU A 680 10.45 -40.18 -15.69
N GLY A 681 11.20 -39.91 -16.76
CA GLY A 681 12.62 -40.26 -16.84
C GLY A 681 12.81 -41.78 -16.71
N SER A 682 12.03 -42.55 -17.48
CA SER A 682 12.09 -44.02 -17.55
C SER A 682 12.50 -44.51 -18.94
N GLY A 683 12.56 -45.83 -19.14
CA GLY A 683 13.04 -46.43 -20.38
C GLY A 683 14.43 -45.93 -20.79
N GLU A 684 14.53 -45.44 -22.02
CA GLU A 684 15.75 -44.88 -22.62
C GLU A 684 16.20 -43.57 -21.95
N TYR A 685 15.26 -42.80 -21.39
CA TYR A 685 15.52 -41.52 -20.70
C TYR A 685 16.07 -41.67 -19.27
N LYS A 686 16.19 -42.91 -18.75
CA LYS A 686 16.60 -43.20 -17.37
C LYS A 686 17.91 -42.52 -16.94
N ASN A 687 18.88 -42.39 -17.86
CA ASN A 687 20.18 -41.78 -17.59
C ASN A 687 20.15 -40.24 -17.55
N LEU A 688 19.04 -39.62 -17.96
CA LEU A 688 18.86 -38.17 -18.03
C LEU A 688 18.25 -37.59 -16.74
N ALA A 689 17.79 -38.43 -15.82
CA ALA A 689 17.28 -38.05 -14.50
C ALA A 689 18.27 -38.45 -13.39
N LEU A 690 18.36 -37.67 -12.31
CA LEU A 690 19.29 -37.94 -11.22
C LEU A 690 18.86 -39.18 -10.39
N PRO A 691 19.79 -40.09 -10.00
CA PRO A 691 19.46 -41.32 -9.29
C PRO A 691 18.76 -41.15 -7.92
N SER A 692 18.72 -39.94 -7.36
CA SER A 692 17.96 -39.58 -6.16
C SER A 692 16.44 -39.57 -6.35
N GLY A 693 15.95 -39.68 -7.59
CA GLY A 693 14.62 -40.21 -7.93
C GLY A 693 13.39 -39.31 -7.68
N GLY A 694 13.48 -38.25 -6.88
CA GLY A 694 12.33 -37.40 -6.53
C GLY A 694 11.73 -36.60 -7.70
N PHE A 695 12.51 -36.34 -8.75
CA PHE A 695 12.09 -35.62 -9.95
C PHE A 695 12.66 -36.30 -11.20
N GLY A 696 11.92 -36.25 -12.32
CA GLY A 696 12.35 -36.68 -13.65
C GLY A 696 12.04 -35.59 -14.67
N LEU A 697 13.06 -35.11 -15.38
CA LEU A 697 12.99 -34.10 -16.45
C LEU A 697 12.02 -32.91 -16.18
N GLY A 698 11.99 -32.43 -14.93
CA GLY A 698 11.19 -31.29 -14.48
C GLY A 698 9.85 -31.64 -13.82
N PHE A 699 9.34 -32.87 -13.94
CA PHE A 699 8.18 -33.35 -13.18
C PHE A 699 8.59 -34.00 -11.86
N LYS A 700 7.76 -33.83 -10.82
CA LYS A 700 7.91 -34.59 -9.59
C LYS A 700 7.39 -36.00 -9.83
N ARG A 701 8.16 -37.00 -9.39
CA ARG A 701 7.77 -38.40 -9.42
C ARG A 701 7.10 -38.77 -8.10
N TYR A 702 6.03 -39.54 -8.16
CA TYR A 702 5.26 -39.96 -7.00
C TYR A 702 5.21 -41.49 -6.93
N SER A 703 5.70 -42.03 -5.80
CA SER A 703 5.75 -43.47 -5.56
C SER A 703 4.58 -43.98 -4.72
N SER A 704 4.30 -45.27 -4.87
CA SER A 704 3.56 -46.11 -3.92
C SER A 704 4.44 -46.52 -2.72
N LYS A 705 3.83 -47.07 -1.67
CA LYS A 705 4.49 -47.63 -0.47
C LYS A 705 5.44 -48.79 -0.78
N ASP A 706 5.23 -49.47 -1.90
CA ASP A 706 6.08 -50.54 -2.43
C ASP A 706 7.29 -50.02 -3.24
N GLY A 707 7.39 -48.70 -3.46
CA GLY A 707 8.47 -48.06 -4.24
C GLY A 707 8.21 -47.96 -5.75
N SER A 708 7.13 -48.53 -6.27
CA SER A 708 6.74 -48.36 -7.69
C SER A 708 6.35 -46.91 -7.99
N SER A 709 6.63 -46.48 -9.23
CA SER A 709 6.38 -45.11 -9.71
C SER A 709 4.98 -45.03 -10.31
N VAL A 710 3.97 -44.73 -9.49
CA VAL A 710 2.55 -44.78 -9.89
C VAL A 710 2.03 -43.49 -10.55
N ALA A 711 2.65 -42.35 -10.25
CA ALA A 711 2.19 -41.05 -10.74
C ALA A 711 3.32 -40.04 -10.98
N PHE A 712 3.03 -38.99 -11.74
CA PHE A 712 3.91 -37.82 -11.91
C PHE A 712 3.11 -36.51 -11.89
N GLY A 713 3.75 -35.38 -11.60
CA GLY A 713 3.04 -34.11 -11.54
C GLY A 713 3.86 -32.88 -11.16
N HIS A 714 3.16 -31.82 -10.77
CA HIS A 714 3.71 -30.60 -10.19
C HIS A 714 3.83 -30.73 -8.67
N SER A 715 5.01 -30.40 -8.12
CA SER A 715 5.31 -30.51 -6.68
C SER A 715 4.61 -29.46 -5.81
N GLY A 716 4.30 -28.28 -6.37
CA GLY A 716 3.39 -27.31 -5.78
C GLY A 716 3.78 -26.70 -4.44
N MET A 717 5.05 -26.29 -4.25
CA MET A 717 5.38 -25.25 -3.25
C MET A 717 4.87 -23.88 -3.73
N GLY A 718 3.55 -23.75 -3.90
CA GLY A 718 2.96 -22.66 -4.68
C GLY A 718 1.43 -22.63 -4.70
N GLY A 719 0.74 -23.33 -3.79
CA GLY A 719 -0.74 -23.42 -3.73
C GLY A 719 -1.39 -24.22 -4.88
N SER A 720 -0.74 -24.28 -6.05
CA SER A 720 -1.15 -25.03 -7.23
C SER A 720 -0.43 -26.38 -7.31
N VAL A 721 -1.16 -27.48 -7.18
CA VAL A 721 -0.66 -28.86 -7.28
C VAL A 721 -1.51 -29.61 -8.30
N GLY A 722 -0.89 -30.41 -9.16
CA GLY A 722 -1.62 -31.34 -10.02
C GLY A 722 -0.79 -32.56 -10.36
N PHE A 723 -1.43 -33.72 -10.50
CA PHE A 723 -0.74 -34.97 -10.87
C PHE A 723 -1.62 -35.86 -11.74
N CYS A 724 -0.96 -36.79 -12.44
CA CYS A 724 -1.54 -37.81 -13.29
C CYS A 724 -1.13 -39.20 -12.79
N ASP A 725 -2.11 -40.09 -12.61
CA ASP A 725 -1.93 -41.54 -12.51
C ASP A 725 -2.30 -42.15 -13.87
N VAL A 726 -1.28 -42.63 -14.57
CA VAL A 726 -1.42 -43.21 -15.91
C VAL A 726 -2.08 -44.59 -15.87
N THR A 727 -1.79 -45.38 -14.82
CA THR A 727 -2.32 -46.74 -14.67
C THR A 727 -3.82 -46.73 -14.45
N ASN A 728 -4.33 -45.73 -13.73
CA ASN A 728 -5.76 -45.54 -13.45
C ASN A 728 -6.44 -44.51 -14.36
N ASN A 729 -5.74 -43.99 -15.39
CA ASN A 729 -6.25 -43.02 -16.36
C ASN A 729 -6.98 -41.83 -15.69
N PHE A 730 -6.29 -41.23 -14.72
CA PHE A 730 -6.83 -40.23 -13.80
C PHE A 730 -5.86 -39.05 -13.66
N SER A 731 -6.42 -37.83 -13.63
CA SER A 731 -5.64 -36.65 -13.25
C SER A 731 -6.47 -35.66 -12.45
N ILE A 732 -5.80 -34.92 -11.56
CA ILE A 732 -6.42 -33.94 -10.69
C ILE A 732 -5.52 -32.71 -10.55
N ALA A 733 -6.12 -31.53 -10.55
CA ALA A 733 -5.51 -30.25 -10.22
C ALA A 733 -6.25 -29.60 -9.04
N VAL A 734 -5.49 -29.04 -8.10
CA VAL A 734 -5.95 -28.32 -6.91
C VAL A 734 -5.17 -27.02 -6.82
N THR A 735 -5.87 -25.89 -6.82
CA THR A 735 -5.29 -24.55 -6.84
C THR A 735 -5.82 -23.73 -5.68
N LEU A 736 -4.92 -23.21 -4.83
CA LEU A 736 -5.22 -22.50 -3.58
C LEU A 736 -4.72 -21.06 -3.63
N ASN A 737 -5.50 -20.12 -3.07
CA ASN A 737 -5.08 -18.70 -2.99
C ASN A 737 -4.08 -18.40 -1.86
N LYS A 738 -3.68 -19.39 -1.07
CA LYS A 738 -2.71 -19.26 0.03
C LYS A 738 -1.68 -20.39 -0.04
N LEU A 739 -0.41 -20.06 0.22
CA LEU A 739 0.66 -21.06 0.32
C LEU A 739 0.37 -22.02 1.48
N SER A 740 0.20 -23.31 1.17
CA SER A 740 0.15 -24.38 2.16
C SER A 740 1.11 -25.51 1.77
N PHE A 741 1.76 -26.11 2.77
CA PHE A 741 2.66 -27.25 2.56
C PHE A 741 1.86 -28.57 2.40
N GLY A 742 1.04 -28.64 1.35
CA GLY A 742 0.34 -29.86 0.92
C GLY A 742 -0.80 -30.38 1.80
N GLY A 743 -0.97 -29.89 3.04
CA GLY A 743 -1.95 -30.44 3.99
C GLY A 743 -3.43 -30.33 3.56
N VAL A 744 -3.81 -29.29 2.82
CA VAL A 744 -5.15 -29.17 2.22
C VAL A 744 -5.28 -30.11 1.02
N THR A 745 -4.36 -29.98 0.06
CA THR A 745 -4.31 -30.80 -1.16
C THR A 745 -4.31 -32.29 -0.86
N GLY A 746 -3.51 -32.73 0.12
CA GLY A 746 -3.39 -34.15 0.51
C GLY A 746 -4.71 -34.74 1.00
N LYS A 747 -5.53 -33.95 1.72
CA LYS A 747 -6.88 -34.38 2.11
C LYS A 747 -7.84 -34.49 0.92
N ILE A 748 -7.80 -33.52 0.00
CA ILE A 748 -8.61 -33.51 -1.22
C ILE A 748 -8.25 -34.73 -2.09
N VAL A 749 -6.96 -34.92 -2.36
CA VAL A 749 -6.44 -36.06 -3.12
C VAL A 749 -6.78 -37.38 -2.44
N HIS A 750 -6.60 -37.49 -1.12
CA HIS A 750 -6.95 -38.71 -0.38
C HIS A 750 -8.45 -39.02 -0.49
N LEU A 751 -9.34 -38.02 -0.38
CA LEU A 751 -10.78 -38.24 -0.58
C LEU A 751 -11.07 -38.74 -2.01
N VAL A 752 -10.64 -37.99 -3.03
CA VAL A 752 -10.97 -38.30 -4.44
C VAL A 752 -10.41 -39.67 -4.85
N CYS A 753 -9.15 -39.96 -4.52
CA CYS A 753 -8.56 -41.26 -4.82
C CYS A 753 -9.23 -42.41 -4.04
N SER A 754 -9.63 -42.21 -2.77
CA SER A 754 -10.33 -43.27 -2.01
C SER A 754 -11.69 -43.60 -2.59
N GLU A 755 -12.46 -42.58 -2.99
CA GLU A 755 -13.78 -42.74 -3.60
C GLU A 755 -13.72 -43.38 -5.00
N LEU A 756 -12.66 -43.09 -5.76
CA LEU A 756 -12.40 -43.72 -7.07
C LEU A 756 -11.66 -45.07 -6.99
N ASN A 757 -11.32 -45.55 -5.79
CA ASN A 757 -10.49 -46.76 -5.54
C ASN A 757 -9.09 -46.71 -6.20
N ILE A 758 -8.51 -45.51 -6.32
CA ILE A 758 -7.19 -45.24 -6.90
C ILE A 758 -6.13 -45.19 -5.77
N PRO A 759 -4.90 -45.72 -5.96
CA PRO A 759 -3.84 -45.64 -4.95
C PRO A 759 -3.46 -44.18 -4.60
N VAL A 760 -3.57 -43.80 -3.32
CA VAL A 760 -3.13 -42.48 -2.84
C VAL A 760 -1.58 -42.44 -2.81
N PRO A 761 -0.91 -41.51 -3.51
CA PRO A 761 0.55 -41.45 -3.51
C PRO A 761 1.15 -41.11 -2.13
N ASP A 762 2.38 -41.56 -1.90
CA ASP A 762 2.96 -41.62 -0.55
C ASP A 762 3.15 -40.25 0.10
N ASP A 763 3.48 -39.22 -0.68
CA ASP A 763 3.66 -37.87 -0.14
C ASP A 763 2.34 -37.23 0.32
N PHE A 764 1.24 -37.47 -0.39
CA PHE A 764 -0.09 -37.02 0.06
C PHE A 764 -0.54 -37.78 1.32
N SER A 765 -0.14 -39.05 1.46
CA SER A 765 -0.31 -39.82 2.71
C SER A 765 0.52 -39.25 3.87
N ARG A 766 1.72 -38.72 3.63
CA ARG A 766 2.57 -38.11 4.67
C ARG A 766 2.01 -36.78 5.19
N PHE A 767 1.42 -35.96 4.31
CA PHE A 767 0.79 -34.69 4.72
C PHE A 767 -0.45 -34.86 5.62
N MET A 768 -1.07 -36.05 5.68
CA MET A 768 -2.14 -36.35 6.65
C MET A 768 -1.64 -36.41 8.10
N VAL A 769 -0.35 -36.70 8.32
CA VAL A 769 0.23 -36.90 9.66
C VAL A 769 0.79 -35.60 10.25
N GLN A 770 1.32 -34.70 9.42
CA GLN A 770 1.89 -33.42 9.86
C GLN A 770 0.84 -32.31 9.93
N GLN A 771 0.09 -32.22 11.03
CA GLN A 771 -0.95 -31.20 11.22
C GLN A 771 -0.45 -29.74 11.30
N ARG A 772 0.87 -29.49 11.37
CA ARG A 772 1.46 -28.14 11.45
C ARG A 772 2.80 -28.05 10.70
N GLY A 773 2.75 -27.73 9.41
CA GLY A 773 3.79 -26.91 8.78
C GLY A 773 3.58 -25.42 9.12
N PRO A 774 4.58 -24.55 8.97
CA PRO A 774 4.38 -23.12 9.15
C PRO A 774 3.55 -22.54 7.99
N ASP A 775 2.44 -21.88 8.31
CA ASP A 775 1.69 -21.08 7.33
C ASP A 775 2.56 -19.92 6.86
N ILE A 776 2.91 -19.91 5.56
CA ILE A 776 3.53 -18.72 4.96
C ILE A 776 2.42 -17.68 4.82
N ALA A 777 2.53 -16.60 5.59
CA ALA A 777 1.43 -15.71 5.93
C ALA A 777 1.00 -14.71 4.82
N ARG A 778 1.19 -15.06 3.54
CA ARG A 778 0.80 -14.23 2.39
C ARG A 778 -0.13 -14.98 1.43
N PRO A 779 -1.23 -14.36 0.97
CA PRO A 779 -1.96 -14.83 -0.20
C PRO A 779 -1.07 -14.88 -1.45
N ILE A 780 -1.42 -15.74 -2.40
CA ILE A 780 -0.72 -15.93 -3.69
C ILE A 780 -1.30 -15.02 -4.77
N ILE A 781 -2.57 -14.61 -4.65
CA ILE A 781 -3.25 -13.77 -5.65
C ILE A 781 -2.77 -12.32 -5.52
N ASN A 782 -1.69 -11.99 -6.25
CA ASN A 782 -1.34 -10.68 -6.82
C ASN A 782 -0.60 -10.91 -8.13
#